data_AF-A0A431RAS5-F1
#
_entry.id   AF-A0A431RAS5-F1
#
_cell.length_a   1.000
_cell.length_b   1.000
_cell.length_c   1.000
_cell.angle_alpha   90.00
_cell.angle_beta   90.00
_cell.angle_gamma   90.00
#
_symmetry.space_group_name_H-M   'P 1'
#
loop_
_entity.id
_entity.type
_entity.pdbx_description
1 polymer ?
#
loop_
_entity_poly.entity_id
_entity_poly.type
_entity_poly.pdbx_seq_one_letter_code
_entity_poly.pdbx_strand_id
1 'polypeptide(L)'
;MARLPSSVDLSGPENLRSGRAIATIDTSGIGRGLESLGANLQQIGAESQQQQNTVDIARAEAEKTKGLLQVQDQFKNDPNYDTYSKRAPVAANEVVSKAANLIRDPKMRERWSIGAGTDAFRVTNGINDHGITMQREAETVAFDNALETNRNLYVDPATPPDVRAKAKADIAGAIEQGQKSGLLDPSQAEARRQKYIRDAEFSRGKLAVEQDPSIISKPKGPVAGIVAAAATRHGVPPAIALGIAQIESGMNPNAKSGTSSAGGLFQFVDGTAAQYHLRNKFDAEANADAGARLTADNIAGLKRDLGRDPTPGEVYLAHFSGYGVAEKLAKASPDTPTSDLFSPQAIAANRSILAGKTAGDVKAWADGTMAKAMHQAGAGENPDWYKVLTPEQRQVINNEVDTRNNQIAADTRANIDVATTNAPTAILNTGQYTGTLPTQDQFFQAYGPQEGASRYDAFVSSMQTSQQAFEMRTMSAGDIQQMVNAAKPTSSGDNAALEAKRYDTLASAQQTTLKARESDPATYVRTAFPSVDQQWNNAQSVGNYQSAVAASITAQQQLGIQDIKPLPKTVADNAVNVWKDETQPQQNRIGAVASIIMATPDPNQRKMLFNQMVDAGLPDLTEGAFEALSRGDQGAAQRLFQAAMTDPTKLAGAAKDGQKPADIAQAVQSSIMDQGQIGDIYYGLSNGTADNYTRAQRDSKLINNAVNIRLRNGETMDQAIAGVTKDLYGDVQVVNQPHAQILVPTNQDPSAVIAGLSAKLPEVEQALRTAIAPPGPAPLGPIPGQSEPGNIDLAKRPVVKNADGTISTVRSMSFEEDGKEILVPTVSPDGKILSDQQAIDLYHKTGQHLGKFDSPQAADEYAQALHEAQAQFYGNRASGVSAVIDAATQNHIPNVLANGFFRNSGDGYVFIDPYTGMAVSDANEQPIIFKLSGDIPAPKPGPITDLGTTGAQQQQLNQMRRSMGQ
;
A
#
# COMPACT_ATOMS: atom_id res chain seq x y z
N MET A 1 -7.96 -44.26 23.04
CA MET A 1 -8.97 -44.87 23.93
C MET A 1 -8.27 -45.69 25.00
N ALA A 2 -8.66 -45.56 26.26
CA ALA A 2 -8.46 -46.54 27.33
C ALA A 2 -9.48 -46.21 28.44
N ARG A 3 -9.99 -47.20 29.18
CA ARG A 3 -10.86 -46.95 30.33
C ARG A 3 -10.02 -46.65 31.57
N LEU A 4 -10.49 -45.72 32.40
CA LEU A 4 -10.02 -45.62 33.79
C LEU A 4 -10.55 -46.81 34.60
N PRO A 5 -9.77 -47.33 35.57
CA PRO A 5 -10.24 -48.32 36.53
C PRO A 5 -11.26 -47.73 37.51
N SER A 6 -12.00 -48.61 38.17
CA SER A 6 -13.02 -48.31 39.18
C SER A 6 -12.46 -48.46 40.61
N SER A 7 -13.25 -48.05 41.61
CA SER A 7 -12.88 -48.16 43.03
C SER A 7 -12.80 -49.59 43.58
N VAL A 8 -13.08 -50.62 42.77
CA VAL A 8 -12.91 -52.04 43.13
C VAL A 8 -11.56 -52.59 42.65
N ASP A 9 -10.91 -51.92 41.70
CA ASP A 9 -9.65 -52.37 41.08
C ASP A 9 -8.39 -52.10 41.94
N LEU A 10 -8.56 -51.73 43.21
CA LEU A 10 -7.48 -51.54 44.20
C LEU A 10 -7.61 -52.46 45.44
N SER A 11 -8.59 -53.37 45.48
CA SER A 11 -8.79 -54.29 46.61
C SER A 11 -8.20 -55.70 46.38
N GLY A 12 -6.88 -55.83 46.58
CA GLY A 12 -6.13 -57.10 46.68
C GLY A 12 -5.41 -57.57 45.40
N PRO A 13 -4.69 -58.72 45.40
CA PRO A 13 -4.58 -59.71 46.50
C PRO A 13 -3.15 -60.30 46.76
N GLU A 14 -3.02 -61.14 47.82
CA GLU A 14 -2.24 -62.42 47.89
C GLU A 14 -0.68 -62.44 47.64
N ASN A 15 0.18 -63.41 48.04
CA ASN A 15 0.16 -64.81 48.56
C ASN A 15 1.58 -65.15 49.16
N LEU A 16 1.94 -66.22 49.92
CA LEU A 16 1.31 -67.24 50.81
C LEU A 16 2.45 -68.09 51.51
N ARG A 17 2.13 -68.82 52.62
CA ARG A 17 2.82 -70.04 53.19
C ARG A 17 4.18 -69.86 53.91
N SER A 18 4.58 -70.66 54.91
CA SER A 18 3.97 -71.79 55.70
C SER A 18 4.72 -71.96 57.05
N GLY A 19 4.26 -72.71 58.08
CA GLY A 19 2.98 -73.40 58.33
C GLY A 19 3.09 -74.62 59.29
N ARG A 20 1.97 -75.01 59.93
CA ARG A 20 1.75 -76.23 60.80
C ARG A 20 2.55 -76.26 62.14
N ALA A 21 2.16 -77.00 63.18
CA ALA A 21 1.18 -78.11 63.29
C ALA A 21 0.28 -78.10 64.55
N ILE A 22 -0.59 -79.11 64.63
CA ILE A 22 -1.69 -79.34 65.59
C ILE A 22 -1.19 -79.76 66.99
N ALA A 23 -1.92 -79.40 68.05
CA ALA A 23 -2.02 -80.19 69.28
C ALA A 23 -3.46 -80.12 69.86
N THR A 24 -4.07 -81.27 70.14
CA THR A 24 -5.40 -81.41 70.77
C THR A 24 -5.26 -82.10 72.12
N ILE A 25 -5.90 -81.57 73.18
CA ILE A 25 -6.18 -82.32 74.40
C ILE A 25 -7.62 -82.04 74.85
N ASP A 26 -8.41 -83.11 74.94
CA ASP A 26 -9.55 -83.22 75.86
C ASP A 26 -9.05 -83.86 77.15
N THR A 27 -9.44 -83.33 78.30
CA THR A 27 -9.56 -84.11 79.54
C THR A 27 -10.74 -83.63 80.37
N SER A 28 -11.87 -84.34 80.28
CA SER A 28 -12.77 -84.48 81.42
C SER A 28 -12.02 -85.15 82.60
N GLY A 29 -12.20 -84.64 83.83
CA GLY A 29 -11.43 -85.07 85.01
C GLY A 29 -11.74 -84.22 86.25
N ILE A 30 -12.91 -84.40 86.89
CA ILE A 30 -13.14 -85.32 88.03
C ILE A 30 -12.44 -84.86 89.33
N GLY A 31 -13.18 -84.71 90.44
CA GLY A 31 -12.52 -84.43 91.73
C GLY A 31 -13.19 -84.82 93.06
N ARG A 32 -14.47 -84.51 93.33
CA ARG A 32 -15.14 -84.63 94.67
C ARG A 32 -14.60 -83.61 95.71
N GLY A 33 -15.23 -83.38 96.87
CA GLY A 33 -16.51 -83.88 97.43
C GLY A 33 -17.44 -82.72 97.82
N LEU A 34 -18.77 -82.86 97.90
CA LEU A 34 -19.66 -83.78 98.64
C LEU A 34 -20.11 -83.25 100.02
N GLU A 35 -21.38 -83.50 100.30
CA GLU A 35 -22.13 -83.42 101.58
C GLU A 35 -22.64 -82.07 102.16
N SER A 36 -23.87 -82.18 102.67
CA SER A 36 -24.58 -81.32 103.65
C SER A 36 -25.09 -79.93 103.26
N LEU A 37 -26.37 -79.89 102.83
CA LEU A 37 -27.31 -78.85 103.26
C LEU A 37 -27.34 -78.79 104.80
N GLY A 38 -27.37 -77.60 105.44
CA GLY A 38 -27.51 -77.60 106.91
C GLY A 38 -27.46 -76.31 107.74
N ALA A 39 -27.43 -75.08 107.20
CA ALA A 39 -27.29 -73.86 108.05
C ALA A 39 -28.01 -72.59 107.52
N ASN A 40 -29.18 -72.74 106.89
CA ASN A 40 -29.96 -71.60 106.40
C ASN A 40 -30.52 -70.74 107.56
N LEU A 41 -29.90 -69.58 107.82
CA LEU A 41 -30.56 -68.33 108.27
C LEU A 41 -29.63 -67.10 108.37
N GLN A 42 -28.30 -67.26 108.42
CA GLN A 42 -27.35 -66.13 108.28
C GLN A 42 -26.77 -65.99 106.85
N GLN A 43 -26.85 -67.03 106.03
CA GLN A 43 -26.28 -67.10 104.69
C GLN A 43 -26.90 -66.09 103.69
N ILE A 44 -28.19 -65.75 103.85
CA ILE A 44 -28.94 -64.83 102.97
C ILE A 44 -28.34 -63.41 102.95
N GLY A 45 -27.73 -62.96 104.06
CA GLY A 45 -27.02 -61.68 104.09
C GLY A 45 -25.70 -61.69 103.32
N ALA A 46 -24.94 -62.78 103.43
CA ALA A 46 -23.64 -62.95 102.78
C ALA A 46 -23.78 -63.16 101.27
N GLU A 47 -24.71 -64.03 100.84
CA GLU A 47 -24.95 -64.30 99.41
C GLU A 47 -25.50 -63.07 98.70
N SER A 48 -26.39 -62.30 99.33
CA SER A 48 -26.88 -61.03 98.76
C SER A 48 -25.73 -60.03 98.55
N GLN A 49 -24.80 -59.90 99.51
CA GLN A 49 -23.63 -59.04 99.36
C GLN A 49 -22.68 -59.54 98.26
N GLN A 50 -22.47 -60.86 98.15
CA GLN A 50 -21.56 -61.45 97.16
C GLN A 50 -22.12 -61.38 95.72
N GLN A 51 -23.43 -61.58 95.54
CA GLN A 51 -24.11 -61.34 94.27
C GLN A 51 -24.06 -59.86 93.88
N GLN A 52 -24.32 -58.95 94.83
CA GLN A 52 -24.23 -57.51 94.60
C GLN A 52 -22.82 -57.07 94.20
N ASN A 53 -21.78 -57.54 94.90
CA ASN A 53 -20.38 -57.29 94.55
C ASN A 53 -20.01 -57.82 93.15
N THR A 54 -20.62 -58.94 92.71
CA THR A 54 -20.40 -59.50 91.36
C THR A 54 -21.06 -58.65 90.26
N VAL A 55 -22.29 -58.19 90.49
CA VAL A 55 -23.00 -57.27 89.58
C VAL A 55 -22.31 -55.91 89.50
N ASP A 56 -21.80 -55.40 90.62
CA ASP A 56 -21.01 -54.17 90.69
C ASP A 56 -19.74 -54.26 89.82
N ILE A 57 -18.96 -55.35 89.93
CA ILE A 57 -17.80 -55.58 89.04
C ILE A 57 -18.23 -55.67 87.57
N ALA A 58 -19.29 -56.42 87.25
CA ALA A 58 -19.74 -56.57 85.86
C ALA A 58 -20.14 -55.22 85.23
N ARG A 59 -20.74 -54.31 86.02
CA ARG A 59 -21.07 -52.95 85.61
C ARG A 59 -19.83 -52.06 85.47
N ALA A 60 -18.91 -52.13 86.42
CA ALA A 60 -17.64 -51.40 86.36
C ALA A 60 -16.80 -51.83 85.13
N GLU A 61 -16.71 -53.13 84.86
CA GLU A 61 -15.97 -53.67 83.72
C GLU A 61 -16.61 -53.28 82.37
N ALA A 62 -17.95 -53.27 82.29
CA ALA A 62 -18.68 -52.81 81.11
C ALA A 62 -18.49 -51.31 80.85
N GLU A 63 -18.66 -50.45 81.86
CA GLU A 63 -18.45 -48.99 81.72
C GLU A 63 -16.97 -48.62 81.53
N LYS A 64 -16.02 -49.37 82.11
CA LYS A 64 -14.59 -49.25 81.79
C LYS A 64 -14.33 -49.51 80.31
N THR A 65 -14.80 -50.67 79.81
CA THR A 65 -14.53 -51.10 78.42
C THR A 65 -15.16 -50.12 77.42
N LYS A 66 -16.42 -49.75 77.65
CA LYS A 66 -17.16 -48.74 76.88
C LYS A 66 -16.48 -47.37 76.92
N GLY A 67 -16.08 -46.89 78.10
CA GLY A 67 -15.44 -45.59 78.27
C GLY A 67 -14.03 -45.53 77.65
N LEU A 68 -13.23 -46.59 77.77
CA LEU A 68 -11.89 -46.64 77.17
C LEU A 68 -11.95 -46.70 75.63
N LEU A 69 -12.96 -47.39 75.07
CA LEU A 69 -13.24 -47.34 73.62
C LEU A 69 -13.66 -45.93 73.19
N GLN A 70 -14.52 -45.24 73.96
CA GLN A 70 -14.90 -43.85 73.68
C GLN A 70 -13.69 -42.89 73.74
N VAL A 71 -12.75 -43.09 74.68
CA VAL A 71 -11.49 -42.34 74.71
C VAL A 71 -10.61 -42.68 73.49
N GLN A 72 -10.55 -43.94 73.06
CA GLN A 72 -9.80 -44.31 71.86
C GLN A 72 -10.38 -43.68 70.59
N ASP A 73 -11.69 -43.70 70.38
CA ASP A 73 -12.34 -43.06 69.22
C ASP A 73 -12.28 -41.53 69.26
N GLN A 74 -12.30 -40.92 70.46
CA GLN A 74 -12.07 -39.47 70.62
C GLN A 74 -10.68 -39.07 70.12
N PHE A 75 -9.63 -39.79 70.55
CA PHE A 75 -8.24 -39.51 70.16
C PHE A 75 -7.84 -40.11 68.81
N LYS A 76 -8.74 -40.78 68.11
CA LYS A 76 -8.54 -41.24 66.72
C LYS A 76 -8.79 -40.14 65.68
N ASN A 77 -9.54 -39.09 66.05
CA ASN A 77 -10.00 -38.04 65.12
C ASN A 77 -9.71 -36.60 65.60
N ASP A 78 -8.97 -36.43 66.69
CA ASP A 78 -8.59 -35.12 67.25
C ASP A 78 -7.29 -34.62 66.58
N PRO A 79 -7.24 -33.40 66.01
CA PRO A 79 -6.05 -32.90 65.32
C PRO A 79 -4.89 -32.46 66.25
N ASN A 80 -5.10 -32.42 67.57
CA ASN A 80 -4.13 -31.87 68.53
C ASN A 80 -3.14 -32.95 69.05
N TYR A 81 -2.50 -33.68 68.12
CA TYR A 81 -1.68 -34.87 68.39
C TYR A 81 -0.55 -34.65 69.40
N ASP A 82 0.06 -33.45 69.39
CA ASP A 82 1.13 -33.02 70.30
C ASP A 82 0.72 -33.08 71.79
N THR A 83 -0.57 -32.87 72.07
CA THR A 83 -1.11 -32.85 73.43
C THR A 83 -1.51 -34.22 73.98
N TYR A 84 -1.44 -35.29 73.16
CA TYR A 84 -1.97 -36.62 73.51
C TYR A 84 -1.30 -37.20 74.76
N SER A 85 0.03 -37.11 74.83
CA SER A 85 0.86 -37.57 75.96
C SER A 85 0.42 -37.03 77.32
N LYS A 86 -0.27 -35.88 77.35
CA LYS A 86 -0.79 -35.24 78.57
C LYS A 86 -2.29 -35.49 78.78
N ARG A 87 -3.07 -35.61 77.71
CA ARG A 87 -4.55 -35.66 77.77
C ARG A 87 -5.10 -37.10 77.79
N ALA A 88 -4.51 -38.03 77.04
CA ALA A 88 -4.95 -39.42 77.01
C ALA A 88 -4.86 -40.13 78.38
N PRO A 89 -3.79 -39.95 79.20
CA PRO A 89 -3.74 -40.53 80.54
C PRO A 89 -4.85 -39.98 81.46
N VAL A 90 -5.18 -38.70 81.33
CA VAL A 90 -6.22 -38.06 82.16
C VAL A 90 -7.60 -38.62 81.82
N ALA A 91 -7.95 -38.66 80.52
CA ALA A 91 -9.23 -39.18 80.06
C ALA A 91 -9.41 -40.67 80.42
N ALA A 92 -8.37 -41.49 80.24
CA ALA A 92 -8.42 -42.92 80.57
C ALA A 92 -8.54 -43.17 82.10
N ASN A 93 -7.83 -42.39 82.92
CA ASN A 93 -7.94 -42.48 84.39
C ASN A 93 -9.29 -41.96 84.91
N GLU A 94 -9.92 -40.99 84.26
CA GLU A 94 -11.27 -40.53 84.60
C GLU A 94 -12.31 -41.64 84.36
N VAL A 95 -12.19 -42.38 83.24
CA VAL A 95 -13.01 -43.57 82.96
C VAL A 95 -12.84 -44.64 84.05
N VAL A 96 -11.60 -44.98 84.42
CA VAL A 96 -11.33 -45.95 85.50
C VAL A 96 -11.93 -45.47 86.83
N SER A 97 -11.81 -44.19 87.15
CA SER A 97 -12.37 -43.61 88.38
C SER A 97 -13.91 -43.65 88.40
N LYS A 98 -14.56 -43.31 87.28
CA LYS A 98 -16.03 -43.39 87.12
C LYS A 98 -16.53 -44.82 87.27
N ALA A 99 -15.88 -45.78 86.62
CA ALA A 99 -16.23 -47.19 86.71
C ALA A 99 -15.96 -47.79 88.11
N ALA A 100 -14.85 -47.43 88.76
CA ALA A 100 -14.53 -47.85 90.13
C ALA A 100 -15.61 -47.44 91.14
N ASN A 101 -16.21 -46.26 90.97
CA ASN A 101 -17.29 -45.78 91.83
C ASN A 101 -18.60 -46.60 91.73
N LEU A 102 -18.75 -47.46 90.72
CA LEU A 102 -19.84 -48.44 90.63
C LEU A 102 -19.64 -49.64 91.57
N ILE A 103 -18.41 -49.87 92.06
CA ILE A 103 -18.10 -50.92 93.03
C ILE A 103 -18.27 -50.38 94.43
N ARG A 104 -19.22 -50.91 95.20
CA ARG A 104 -19.53 -50.39 96.55
C ARG A 104 -18.54 -50.82 97.64
N ASP A 105 -18.00 -52.04 97.56
CA ASP A 105 -16.96 -52.53 98.49
C ASP A 105 -15.61 -51.80 98.27
N PRO A 106 -15.03 -51.11 99.28
CA PRO A 106 -13.78 -50.37 99.12
C PRO A 106 -12.55 -51.24 98.77
N LYS A 107 -12.41 -52.42 99.37
CA LYS A 107 -11.26 -53.33 99.14
C LYS A 107 -11.38 -54.09 97.83
N MET A 108 -12.59 -54.22 97.30
CA MET A 108 -12.84 -54.74 95.97
C MET A 108 -12.60 -53.67 94.91
N ARG A 109 -13.08 -52.43 95.15
CA ARG A 109 -12.83 -51.25 94.30
C ARG A 109 -11.34 -51.01 94.11
N GLU A 110 -10.56 -50.98 95.19
CA GLU A 110 -9.11 -50.77 95.15
C GLU A 110 -8.41 -51.80 94.26
N ARG A 111 -8.66 -53.10 94.47
CA ARG A 111 -8.04 -54.18 93.68
C ARG A 111 -8.50 -54.20 92.22
N TRP A 112 -9.76 -53.91 91.93
CA TRP A 112 -10.24 -53.78 90.54
C TRP A 112 -9.62 -52.57 89.84
N SER A 113 -9.46 -51.43 90.55
CA SER A 113 -8.89 -50.19 89.99
C SER A 113 -7.43 -50.37 89.53
N ILE A 114 -6.64 -51.21 90.21
CA ILE A 114 -5.27 -51.53 89.81
C ILE A 114 -5.25 -52.29 88.47
N GLY A 115 -6.16 -53.26 88.30
CA GLY A 115 -6.34 -53.97 87.03
C GLY A 115 -6.79 -53.03 85.91
N ALA A 116 -7.86 -52.26 86.17
CA ALA A 116 -8.42 -51.30 85.23
C ALA A 116 -7.42 -50.20 84.81
N GLY A 117 -6.56 -49.74 85.73
CA GLY A 117 -5.46 -48.81 85.43
C GLY A 117 -4.41 -49.37 84.47
N THR A 118 -4.20 -50.69 84.46
CA THR A 118 -3.31 -51.36 83.49
C THR A 118 -3.90 -51.31 82.08
N ASP A 119 -5.22 -51.47 81.94
CA ASP A 119 -5.90 -51.35 80.64
C ASP A 119 -5.94 -49.90 80.15
N ALA A 120 -6.20 -48.94 81.05
CA ALA A 120 -6.11 -47.52 80.76
C ALA A 120 -4.71 -47.11 80.27
N PHE A 121 -3.64 -47.66 80.86
CA PHE A 121 -2.26 -47.43 80.43
C PHE A 121 -1.98 -48.01 79.02
N ARG A 122 -2.49 -49.21 78.70
CA ARG A 122 -2.38 -49.78 77.34
C ARG A 122 -3.06 -48.90 76.29
N VAL A 123 -4.29 -48.46 76.55
CA VAL A 123 -5.06 -47.58 75.66
C VAL A 123 -4.36 -46.22 75.51
N THR A 124 -3.86 -45.66 76.62
CA THR A 124 -3.09 -44.41 76.62
C THR A 124 -1.83 -44.51 75.75
N ASN A 125 -1.07 -45.60 75.84
CA ASN A 125 0.13 -45.78 75.02
C ASN A 125 -0.22 -45.93 73.54
N GLY A 126 -1.21 -46.74 73.18
CA GLY A 126 -1.66 -46.87 71.79
C GLY A 126 -2.16 -45.55 71.18
N ILE A 127 -2.80 -44.70 72.00
CA ILE A 127 -3.15 -43.33 71.61
C ILE A 127 -1.90 -42.46 71.41
N ASN A 128 -0.93 -42.51 72.32
CA ASN A 128 0.30 -41.73 72.22
C ASN A 128 1.16 -42.13 71.01
N ASP A 129 1.31 -43.42 70.74
CA ASP A 129 2.04 -43.96 69.59
C ASP A 129 1.38 -43.52 68.27
N HIS A 130 0.04 -43.52 68.22
CA HIS A 130 -0.73 -42.98 67.10
C HIS A 130 -0.52 -41.46 66.95
N GLY A 131 -0.56 -40.69 68.05
CA GLY A 131 -0.30 -39.25 68.03
C GLY A 131 1.10 -38.89 67.52
N ILE A 132 2.13 -39.62 67.96
CA ILE A 132 3.51 -39.47 67.46
C ILE A 132 3.60 -39.79 65.96
N THR A 133 2.87 -40.79 65.49
CA THR A 133 2.80 -41.15 64.06
C THR A 133 2.13 -40.04 63.25
N MET A 134 0.95 -39.58 63.66
CA MET A 134 0.21 -38.49 63.00
C MET A 134 1.00 -37.16 63.00
N GLN A 135 1.72 -36.86 64.08
CA GLN A 135 2.61 -35.69 64.13
C GLN A 135 3.72 -35.80 63.09
N ARG A 136 4.39 -36.95 62.98
CA ARG A 136 5.46 -37.15 61.97
C ARG A 136 4.92 -37.06 60.54
N GLU A 137 3.72 -37.58 60.28
CA GLU A 137 3.05 -37.43 58.98
C GLU A 137 2.74 -35.96 58.68
N ALA A 138 2.21 -35.20 59.64
CA ALA A 138 1.94 -33.77 59.49
C ALA A 138 3.24 -32.94 59.27
N GLU A 139 4.31 -33.26 60.00
CA GLU A 139 5.65 -32.67 59.79
C GLU A 139 6.19 -32.97 58.39
N THR A 140 5.98 -34.19 57.89
CA THR A 140 6.38 -34.60 56.53
C THR A 140 5.59 -33.84 55.45
N VAL A 141 4.28 -33.64 55.65
CA VAL A 141 3.43 -32.85 54.74
C VAL A 141 3.83 -31.37 54.76
N ALA A 142 4.07 -30.79 55.94
CA ALA A 142 4.57 -29.41 56.06
C ALA A 142 5.94 -29.23 55.38
N PHE A 143 6.82 -30.22 55.51
CA PHE A 143 8.11 -30.27 54.84
C PHE A 143 7.99 -30.35 53.31
N ASP A 144 7.14 -31.24 52.78
CA ASP A 144 6.89 -31.33 51.33
C ASP A 144 6.27 -30.05 50.75
N ASN A 145 5.39 -29.36 51.50
CA ASN A 145 4.88 -28.05 51.11
C ASN A 145 5.98 -26.98 51.04
N ALA A 146 6.94 -26.98 51.98
CA ALA A 146 8.09 -26.08 51.95
C ALA A 146 9.04 -26.38 50.77
N LEU A 147 9.20 -27.65 50.40
CA LEU A 147 9.93 -28.04 49.17
C LEU A 147 9.19 -27.59 47.91
N GLU A 148 7.87 -27.75 47.83
CA GLU A 148 7.07 -27.33 46.66
C GLU A 148 7.07 -25.79 46.50
N THR A 149 7.04 -25.04 47.61
CA THR A 149 7.18 -23.58 47.61
C THR A 149 8.49 -23.13 46.94
N ASN A 150 9.61 -23.75 47.34
CA ASN A 150 10.91 -23.44 46.73
C ASN A 150 11.03 -24.00 45.30
N ARG A 151 10.40 -25.15 44.99
CA ARG A 151 10.36 -25.71 43.64
C ARG A 151 9.65 -24.78 42.67
N ASN A 152 8.56 -24.13 43.09
CA ASN A 152 7.86 -23.15 42.26
C ASN A 152 8.76 -21.96 41.89
N LEU A 153 9.48 -21.38 42.86
CA LEU A 153 10.52 -20.37 42.61
C LEU A 153 11.66 -20.90 41.73
N TYR A 154 11.97 -22.20 41.82
CA TYR A 154 13.05 -22.80 41.03
C TYR A 154 12.69 -22.95 39.54
N VAL A 155 11.46 -23.43 39.26
CA VAL A 155 11.01 -23.73 37.90
C VAL A 155 10.51 -22.51 37.13
N ASP A 156 9.99 -21.49 37.81
CA ASP A 156 9.48 -20.26 37.21
C ASP A 156 10.57 -19.56 36.37
N PRO A 157 10.39 -19.37 35.06
CA PRO A 157 11.35 -18.64 34.22
C PRO A 157 11.62 -17.20 34.68
N ALA A 158 10.64 -16.52 35.28
CA ALA A 158 10.79 -15.12 35.69
C ALA A 158 11.62 -14.90 36.98
N THR A 159 11.86 -15.96 37.77
CA THR A 159 12.62 -15.82 39.02
C THR A 159 14.10 -15.45 38.78
N PRO A 160 14.66 -14.40 39.42
CA PRO A 160 16.04 -13.97 39.25
C PRO A 160 17.08 -15.11 39.46
N PRO A 161 18.22 -15.11 38.75
CA PRO A 161 19.17 -16.24 38.77
C PRO A 161 19.72 -16.58 40.16
N ASP A 162 19.94 -15.57 41.00
CA ASP A 162 20.42 -15.66 42.38
C ASP A 162 19.35 -16.24 43.32
N VAL A 163 18.11 -15.71 43.25
CA VAL A 163 16.95 -16.22 44.00
C VAL A 163 16.68 -17.67 43.62
N ARG A 164 16.79 -18.01 42.33
CA ARG A 164 16.63 -19.37 41.81
C ARG A 164 17.75 -20.31 42.30
N ALA A 165 19.00 -19.86 42.30
CA ALA A 165 20.11 -20.63 42.85
C ALA A 165 19.94 -20.88 44.35
N LYS A 166 19.48 -19.87 45.11
CA LYS A 166 19.13 -20.01 46.52
C LYS A 166 18.01 -21.02 46.74
N ALA A 167 16.90 -20.94 46.01
CA ALA A 167 15.79 -21.88 46.14
C ALA A 167 16.22 -23.35 45.91
N LYS A 168 17.14 -23.60 44.95
CA LYS A 168 17.73 -24.93 44.74
C LYS A 168 18.55 -25.41 45.94
N ALA A 169 19.36 -24.51 46.52
CA ALA A 169 20.17 -24.80 47.69
C ALA A 169 19.32 -25.03 48.95
N ASP A 170 18.24 -24.25 49.12
CA ASP A 170 17.27 -24.41 50.20
C ASP A 170 16.58 -25.78 50.14
N ILE A 171 16.14 -26.23 48.95
CA ILE A 171 15.58 -27.58 48.73
C ILE A 171 16.61 -28.66 49.10
N ALA A 172 17.84 -28.54 48.61
CA ALA A 172 18.89 -29.54 48.86
C ALA A 172 19.24 -29.64 50.35
N GLY A 173 19.44 -28.49 51.01
CA GLY A 173 19.75 -28.40 52.44
C GLY A 173 18.58 -28.87 53.33
N ALA A 174 17.33 -28.58 52.94
CA ALA A 174 16.15 -29.09 53.64
C ALA A 174 16.08 -30.62 53.56
N ILE A 175 16.29 -31.22 52.38
CA ILE A 175 16.30 -32.70 52.22
C ILE A 175 17.45 -33.33 53.01
N GLU A 176 18.64 -32.73 53.03
CA GLU A 176 19.76 -33.20 53.86
C GLU A 176 19.43 -33.12 55.36
N GLN A 177 18.81 -32.02 55.81
CA GLN A 177 18.46 -31.83 57.21
C GLN A 177 17.31 -32.75 57.66
N GLY A 178 16.31 -33.00 56.80
CA GLY A 178 15.23 -33.96 57.05
C GLY A 178 15.74 -35.41 57.13
N GLN A 179 16.79 -35.74 56.36
CA GLN A 179 17.48 -37.03 56.48
C GLN A 179 18.33 -37.10 57.77
N LYS A 180 18.97 -36.01 58.20
CA LYS A 180 19.75 -35.94 59.46
C LYS A 180 18.88 -35.99 60.72
N SER A 181 17.67 -35.44 60.69
CA SER A 181 16.74 -35.46 61.83
C SER A 181 16.00 -36.78 62.00
N GLY A 182 16.07 -37.69 61.01
CA GLY A 182 15.26 -38.91 60.97
C GLY A 182 13.79 -38.67 60.63
N LEU A 183 13.43 -37.49 60.10
CA LEU A 183 12.12 -37.24 59.49
C LEU A 183 11.97 -37.99 58.16
N LEU A 184 13.07 -38.15 57.42
CA LEU A 184 13.14 -38.89 56.16
C LEU A 184 14.13 -40.05 56.25
N ASP A 185 13.76 -41.22 55.75
CA ASP A 185 14.73 -42.29 55.45
C ASP A 185 15.54 -41.98 54.16
N PRO A 186 16.66 -42.68 53.89
CA PRO A 186 17.51 -42.39 52.72
C PRO A 186 16.78 -42.53 51.36
N SER A 187 15.81 -43.42 51.24
CA SER A 187 15.01 -43.60 50.01
C SER A 187 13.96 -42.49 49.87
N GLN A 188 13.33 -42.09 50.98
CA GLN A 188 12.41 -40.96 51.05
C GLN A 188 13.09 -39.62 50.76
N ALA A 189 14.35 -39.47 51.18
CA ALA A 189 15.18 -38.32 50.83
C ALA A 189 15.54 -38.34 49.33
N GLU A 190 15.93 -39.48 48.77
CA GLU A 190 16.33 -39.58 47.36
C GLU A 190 15.14 -39.41 46.39
N ALA A 191 13.96 -39.93 46.72
CA ALA A 191 12.73 -39.67 45.98
C ALA A 191 12.40 -38.17 45.93
N ARG A 192 12.73 -37.42 47.00
CA ARG A 192 12.58 -35.96 47.05
C ARG A 192 13.67 -35.23 46.27
N ARG A 193 14.91 -35.72 46.23
CA ARG A 193 15.94 -35.19 45.30
C ARG A 193 15.55 -35.39 43.83
N GLN A 194 14.88 -36.51 43.51
CA GLN A 194 14.29 -36.72 42.19
C GLN A 194 13.20 -35.66 41.91
N LYS A 195 12.10 -35.66 42.66
CA LYS A 195 10.94 -34.77 42.42
C LYS A 195 11.30 -33.27 42.44
N TYR A 196 12.00 -32.82 43.50
CA TYR A 196 12.16 -31.40 43.78
C TYR A 196 13.42 -30.77 43.19
N ILE A 197 14.37 -31.56 42.69
CA ILE A 197 15.59 -31.05 42.04
C ILE A 197 15.69 -31.54 40.59
N ARG A 198 15.71 -32.85 40.34
CA ARG A 198 15.99 -33.41 39.00
C ARG A 198 14.81 -33.26 38.04
N ASP A 199 13.59 -33.59 38.48
CA ASP A 199 12.38 -33.40 37.68
C ASP A 199 12.00 -31.90 37.59
N ALA A 200 12.45 -31.10 38.57
CA ALA A 200 12.31 -29.66 38.56
C ALA A 200 13.22 -28.99 37.51
N GLU A 201 14.48 -29.40 37.35
CA GLU A 201 15.33 -28.94 36.23
C GLU A 201 14.71 -29.25 34.86
N PHE A 202 14.11 -30.42 34.69
CA PHE A 202 13.40 -30.77 33.45
C PHE A 202 12.13 -29.91 33.24
N SER A 203 11.35 -29.70 34.30
CA SER A 203 10.16 -28.82 34.28
C SER A 203 10.53 -27.38 33.89
N ARG A 204 11.57 -26.83 34.54
CA ARG A 204 12.17 -25.52 34.27
C ARG A 204 12.65 -25.42 32.82
N GLY A 205 13.36 -26.44 32.35
CA GLY A 205 13.89 -26.51 30.99
C GLY A 205 12.80 -26.43 29.93
N LYS A 206 11.64 -27.07 30.17
CA LYS A 206 10.48 -26.97 29.27
C LYS A 206 9.95 -25.54 29.22
N LEU A 207 9.68 -24.94 30.38
CA LEU A 207 9.13 -23.57 30.47
C LEU A 207 10.08 -22.52 29.88
N ALA A 208 11.39 -22.72 30.00
CA ALA A 208 12.39 -21.85 29.40
C ALA A 208 12.36 -21.92 27.85
N VAL A 209 12.23 -23.11 27.27
CA VAL A 209 12.10 -23.32 25.81
C VAL A 209 10.74 -22.85 25.26
N GLU A 210 9.69 -22.90 26.07
CA GLU A 210 8.36 -22.37 25.70
C GLU A 210 8.38 -20.84 25.54
N GLN A 211 9.16 -20.15 26.37
CA GLN A 211 9.40 -18.70 26.27
C GLN A 211 10.39 -18.35 25.16
N ASP A 212 11.56 -19.00 25.15
CA ASP A 212 12.61 -18.79 24.15
C ASP A 212 13.21 -20.13 23.71
N PRO A 213 12.79 -20.70 22.56
CA PRO A 213 13.35 -21.94 22.05
C PRO A 213 14.77 -21.77 21.48
N SER A 214 15.30 -20.53 21.37
CA SER A 214 16.65 -20.27 20.88
C SER A 214 17.74 -20.53 21.93
N ILE A 215 17.39 -20.68 23.21
CA ILE A 215 18.35 -21.03 24.28
C ILE A 215 18.96 -22.45 24.15
N ILE A 216 18.43 -23.29 23.26
CA ILE A 216 18.92 -24.65 23.01
C ILE A 216 19.57 -24.73 21.64
N SER A 217 20.88 -24.99 21.61
CA SER A 217 21.61 -25.33 20.39
C SER A 217 21.49 -26.84 20.14
N LYS A 218 20.55 -27.22 19.27
CA LYS A 218 20.20 -28.61 18.96
C LYS A 218 20.95 -29.13 17.72
N PRO A 219 21.66 -30.27 17.79
CA PRO A 219 22.20 -30.94 16.60
C PRO A 219 21.07 -31.40 15.66
N LYS A 220 21.10 -30.96 14.39
CA LYS A 220 20.08 -31.28 13.38
C LYS A 220 20.21 -32.69 12.77
N GLY A 221 20.17 -33.71 13.64
CA GLY A 221 20.11 -35.12 13.26
C GLY A 221 21.33 -35.64 12.47
N PRO A 222 21.20 -36.77 11.75
CA PRO A 222 22.32 -37.42 11.06
C PRO A 222 23.00 -36.54 10.00
N VAL A 223 22.25 -35.66 9.34
CA VAL A 223 22.76 -34.76 8.28
C VAL A 223 23.78 -33.77 8.84
N ALA A 224 23.53 -33.19 10.02
CA ALA A 224 24.52 -32.36 10.71
C ALA A 224 25.80 -33.17 11.05
N GLY A 225 25.67 -34.46 11.38
CA GLY A 225 26.80 -35.37 11.56
C GLY A 225 27.62 -35.56 10.28
N ILE A 226 26.96 -35.72 9.13
CA ILE A 226 27.63 -35.81 7.82
C ILE A 226 28.41 -34.52 7.50
N VAL A 227 27.80 -33.36 7.70
CA VAL A 227 28.45 -32.05 7.48
C VAL A 227 29.65 -31.85 8.42
N ALA A 228 29.50 -32.16 9.71
CA ALA A 228 30.59 -32.05 10.68
C ALA A 228 31.76 -33.02 10.40
N ALA A 229 31.46 -34.25 9.96
CA ALA A 229 32.47 -35.23 9.57
C ALA A 229 33.22 -34.82 8.29
N ALA A 230 32.52 -34.28 7.29
CA ALA A 230 33.13 -33.74 6.09
C ALA A 230 34.01 -32.51 6.38
N ALA A 231 33.53 -31.58 7.22
CA ALA A 231 34.31 -30.43 7.66
C ALA A 231 35.61 -30.85 8.36
N THR A 232 35.51 -31.78 9.32
CA THR A 232 36.66 -32.32 10.05
C THR A 232 37.68 -33.00 9.13
N ARG A 233 37.22 -33.74 8.11
CA ARG A 233 38.06 -34.39 7.10
C ARG A 233 38.95 -33.41 6.32
N HIS A 234 38.43 -32.21 6.05
CA HIS A 234 39.10 -31.18 5.25
C HIS A 234 39.66 -30.01 6.08
N GLY A 235 39.76 -30.17 7.41
CA GLY A 235 40.35 -29.16 8.31
C GLY A 235 39.48 -27.91 8.54
N VAL A 236 38.21 -27.92 8.12
CA VAL A 236 37.27 -26.82 8.31
C VAL A 236 36.69 -26.87 9.73
N PRO A 237 36.63 -25.76 10.49
CA PRO A 237 35.92 -25.71 11.76
C PRO A 237 34.46 -26.17 11.58
N PRO A 238 34.00 -27.27 12.22
CA PRO A 238 32.69 -27.84 11.93
C PRO A 238 31.54 -26.86 12.12
N ALA A 239 31.64 -25.94 13.08
CA ALA A 239 30.67 -24.88 13.29
C ALA A 239 30.45 -23.99 12.05
N ILE A 240 31.50 -23.64 11.29
CA ILE A 240 31.38 -22.81 10.07
C ILE A 240 30.67 -23.59 8.97
N ALA A 241 31.08 -24.83 8.69
CA ALA A 241 30.43 -25.68 7.70
C ALA A 241 28.95 -25.96 8.05
N LEU A 242 28.67 -26.18 9.34
CA LEU A 242 27.31 -26.33 9.86
C LEU A 242 26.49 -25.04 9.72
N GLY A 243 27.09 -23.87 9.98
CA GLY A 243 26.45 -22.56 9.78
C GLY A 243 26.08 -22.32 8.32
N ILE A 244 27.01 -22.55 7.38
CA ILE A 244 26.75 -22.41 5.94
C ILE A 244 25.64 -23.36 5.51
N ALA A 245 25.71 -24.66 5.84
CA ALA A 245 24.66 -25.62 5.48
C ALA A 245 23.29 -25.28 6.10
N GLN A 246 23.27 -24.63 7.27
CA GLN A 246 22.04 -24.12 7.90
C GLN A 246 21.47 -22.87 7.20
N ILE A 247 22.32 -21.99 6.65
CA ILE A 247 21.87 -20.82 5.86
C ILE A 247 21.34 -21.27 4.50
N GLU A 248 22.10 -22.10 3.81
CA GLU A 248 21.87 -22.48 2.42
C GLU A 248 20.66 -23.42 2.26
N SER A 249 20.54 -24.43 3.13
CA SER A 249 19.52 -25.48 2.99
C SER A 249 18.67 -25.73 4.23
N GLY A 250 18.95 -25.07 5.36
CA GLY A 250 18.33 -25.41 6.65
C GLY A 250 18.68 -26.82 7.16
N MET A 251 19.73 -27.46 6.61
CA MET A 251 20.10 -28.88 6.70
C MET A 251 19.24 -29.86 5.86
N ASN A 252 18.59 -29.40 4.79
CA ASN A 252 17.85 -30.27 3.86
C ASN A 252 18.73 -30.71 2.66
N PRO A 253 19.15 -31.99 2.55
CA PRO A 253 19.95 -32.45 1.40
C PRO A 253 19.16 -32.45 0.09
N ASN A 254 17.83 -32.36 0.12
CA ASN A 254 16.96 -32.23 -1.04
C ASN A 254 16.53 -30.77 -1.29
N ALA A 255 17.18 -29.79 -0.66
CA ALA A 255 16.95 -28.37 -0.96
C ALA A 255 17.24 -28.09 -2.44
N LYS A 256 16.41 -27.26 -3.06
CA LYS A 256 16.57 -26.82 -4.44
C LYS A 256 16.04 -25.39 -4.57
N SER A 257 16.83 -24.51 -5.16
CA SER A 257 16.37 -23.17 -5.54
C SER A 257 15.28 -23.24 -6.63
N GLY A 258 14.31 -22.34 -6.58
CA GLY A 258 13.38 -22.10 -7.70
C GLY A 258 14.05 -21.28 -8.81
N THR A 259 14.74 -20.22 -8.41
CA THR A 259 15.30 -19.15 -9.26
C THR A 259 16.65 -19.48 -9.90
N SER A 260 17.25 -20.62 -9.58
CA SER A 260 18.57 -21.03 -10.07
C SER A 260 18.75 -22.55 -10.04
N SER A 261 19.88 -23.07 -10.54
CA SER A 261 20.21 -24.48 -10.41
C SER A 261 20.82 -24.87 -9.05
N ALA A 262 20.91 -23.95 -8.08
CA ALA A 262 21.42 -24.22 -6.74
C ALA A 262 20.66 -25.36 -6.04
N GLY A 263 21.39 -26.30 -5.43
CA GLY A 263 20.78 -27.44 -4.74
C GLY A 263 21.68 -28.19 -3.75
N GLY A 264 21.01 -28.87 -2.82
CA GLY A 264 21.59 -29.66 -1.73
C GLY A 264 22.11 -28.83 -0.56
N LEU A 265 22.84 -29.47 0.36
CA LEU A 265 23.20 -28.90 1.67
C LEU A 265 23.90 -27.54 1.60
N PHE A 266 24.81 -27.38 0.63
CA PHE A 266 25.58 -26.17 0.34
C PHE A 266 25.12 -25.47 -0.96
N GLN A 267 23.89 -25.74 -1.44
CA GLN A 267 23.23 -25.05 -2.56
C GLN A 267 24.09 -24.84 -3.82
N PHE A 268 24.93 -25.82 -4.18
CA PHE A 268 25.83 -25.72 -5.33
C PHE A 268 25.07 -25.44 -6.65
N VAL A 269 25.47 -24.41 -7.39
CA VAL A 269 25.09 -24.23 -8.81
C VAL A 269 25.92 -25.16 -9.70
N ASP A 270 25.47 -25.42 -10.94
CA ASP A 270 26.09 -26.46 -11.79
C ASP A 270 27.60 -26.24 -12.06
N GLY A 271 28.02 -24.99 -12.26
CA GLY A 271 29.42 -24.66 -12.53
C GLY A 271 30.35 -24.99 -11.36
N THR A 272 29.98 -24.57 -10.14
CA THR A 272 30.76 -24.89 -8.94
C THR A 272 30.62 -26.36 -8.55
N ALA A 273 29.48 -27.00 -8.80
CA ALA A 273 29.33 -28.45 -8.64
C ALA A 273 30.34 -29.22 -9.51
N ALA A 274 30.48 -28.85 -10.79
CA ALA A 274 31.46 -29.45 -11.69
C ALA A 274 32.91 -29.22 -11.22
N GLN A 275 33.24 -28.00 -10.79
CA GLN A 275 34.56 -27.64 -10.24
C GLN A 275 34.95 -28.53 -9.04
N TYR A 276 34.03 -28.76 -8.10
CA TYR A 276 34.27 -29.61 -6.92
C TYR A 276 33.93 -31.09 -7.14
N HIS A 277 33.68 -31.48 -8.40
CA HIS A 277 33.38 -32.84 -8.88
C HIS A 277 32.10 -33.48 -8.29
N LEU A 278 31.17 -32.65 -7.82
CA LEU A 278 29.87 -33.02 -7.26
C LEU A 278 28.90 -33.42 -8.38
N ARG A 279 28.75 -34.73 -8.63
CA ARG A 279 27.88 -35.27 -9.71
C ARG A 279 26.39 -35.25 -9.38
N ASN A 280 26.02 -35.54 -8.13
CA ASN A 280 24.65 -35.45 -7.63
C ASN A 280 24.62 -34.45 -6.47
N LYS A 281 23.95 -33.31 -6.68
CA LYS A 281 23.83 -32.27 -5.65
C LYS A 281 22.97 -32.68 -4.46
N PHE A 282 22.04 -33.63 -4.65
CA PHE A 282 21.12 -34.07 -3.60
C PHE A 282 21.66 -35.26 -2.79
N ASP A 283 22.87 -35.74 -3.10
CA ASP A 283 23.59 -36.70 -2.27
C ASP A 283 24.19 -35.96 -1.06
N ALA A 284 23.76 -36.34 0.15
CA ALA A 284 24.14 -35.64 1.38
C ALA A 284 25.64 -35.73 1.68
N GLU A 285 26.28 -36.87 1.42
CA GLU A 285 27.70 -37.07 1.73
C GLU A 285 28.59 -36.39 0.69
N ALA A 286 28.27 -36.53 -0.59
CA ALA A 286 29.01 -35.89 -1.67
C ALA A 286 28.88 -34.36 -1.63
N ASN A 287 27.68 -33.82 -1.36
CA ASN A 287 27.46 -32.38 -1.24
C ASN A 287 28.19 -31.81 -0.01
N ALA A 288 28.14 -32.50 1.14
CA ALA A 288 28.90 -32.09 2.32
C ALA A 288 30.42 -32.14 2.12
N ASP A 289 30.94 -33.15 1.43
CA ASP A 289 32.38 -33.24 1.10
C ASP A 289 32.82 -32.13 0.14
N ALA A 290 32.04 -31.86 -0.90
CA ALA A 290 32.29 -30.75 -1.83
C ALA A 290 32.21 -29.39 -1.13
N GLY A 291 31.19 -29.18 -0.27
CA GLY A 291 31.00 -27.96 0.51
C GLY A 291 32.12 -27.72 1.52
N ALA A 292 32.59 -28.78 2.19
CA ALA A 292 33.74 -28.72 3.07
C ALA A 292 35.03 -28.35 2.31
N ARG A 293 35.27 -28.91 1.11
CA ARG A 293 36.43 -28.53 0.28
C ARG A 293 36.35 -27.06 -0.17
N LEU A 294 35.21 -26.61 -0.70
CA LEU A 294 34.99 -25.20 -1.05
C LEU A 294 35.19 -24.25 0.15
N THR A 295 34.72 -24.66 1.34
CA THR A 295 34.91 -23.88 2.58
C THR A 295 36.39 -23.85 2.99
N ALA A 296 37.13 -24.96 2.83
CA ALA A 296 38.57 -25.01 3.10
C ALA A 296 39.36 -24.10 2.16
N ASP A 297 39.07 -24.15 0.85
CA ASP A 297 39.73 -23.30 -0.16
C ASP A 297 39.45 -21.80 0.10
N ASN A 298 38.20 -21.45 0.45
CA ASN A 298 37.83 -20.10 0.84
C ASN A 298 38.57 -19.64 2.12
N ILE A 299 38.63 -20.47 3.16
CA ILE A 299 39.37 -20.15 4.40
C ILE A 299 40.87 -19.97 4.12
N ALA A 300 41.49 -20.89 3.37
CA ALA A 300 42.91 -20.84 3.06
C ALA A 300 43.28 -19.62 2.21
N GLY A 301 42.46 -19.30 1.21
CA GLY A 301 42.61 -18.10 0.39
C GLY A 301 42.45 -16.82 1.20
N LEU A 302 41.37 -16.68 1.99
CA LEU A 302 41.15 -15.46 2.78
C LEU A 302 42.25 -15.29 3.83
N LYS A 303 42.70 -16.38 4.48
CA LYS A 303 43.81 -16.33 5.44
C LYS A 303 45.12 -15.87 4.81
N ARG A 304 45.43 -16.32 3.60
CA ARG A 304 46.59 -15.87 2.80
C ARG A 304 46.52 -14.37 2.51
N ASP A 305 45.36 -13.90 2.05
CA ASP A 305 45.23 -12.56 1.47
C ASP A 305 44.84 -11.46 2.47
N LEU A 306 44.35 -11.83 3.65
CA LEU A 306 44.07 -10.93 4.77
C LEU A 306 45.17 -10.91 5.84
N GLY A 307 46.08 -11.89 5.85
CA GLY A 307 47.13 -12.01 6.87
C GLY A 307 46.65 -12.39 8.28
N ARG A 308 45.36 -12.69 8.42
CA ARG A 308 44.68 -13.13 9.65
C ARG A 308 43.67 -14.22 9.32
N ASP A 309 43.18 -14.94 10.33
CA ASP A 309 42.00 -15.79 10.14
C ASP A 309 40.77 -14.96 9.73
N PRO A 310 39.96 -15.44 8.76
CA PRO A 310 38.72 -14.79 8.36
C PRO A 310 37.61 -14.98 9.41
N THR A 311 36.66 -14.06 9.49
CA THR A 311 35.45 -14.26 10.31
C THR A 311 34.53 -15.32 9.67
N PRO A 312 33.62 -15.95 10.44
CA PRO A 312 32.60 -16.82 9.86
C PRO A 312 31.76 -16.11 8.79
N GLY A 313 31.44 -14.83 8.96
CA GLY A 313 30.74 -14.01 7.96
C GLY A 313 31.56 -13.80 6.69
N GLU A 314 32.87 -13.54 6.78
CA GLU A 314 33.76 -13.42 5.61
C GLU A 314 33.86 -14.73 4.82
N VAL A 315 33.92 -15.88 5.51
CA VAL A 315 33.90 -17.21 4.85
C VAL A 315 32.56 -17.47 4.16
N TYR A 316 31.44 -17.10 4.80
CA TYR A 316 30.12 -17.19 4.17
C TYR A 316 29.98 -16.23 2.97
N LEU A 317 30.53 -15.01 3.05
CA LEU A 317 30.55 -14.06 1.93
C LEU A 317 31.35 -14.60 0.74
N ALA A 318 32.42 -15.37 0.96
CA ALA A 318 33.16 -16.05 -0.10
C ALA A 318 32.39 -17.23 -0.73
N HIS A 319 31.45 -17.84 -0.01
CA HIS A 319 30.48 -18.81 -0.56
C HIS A 319 29.36 -18.11 -1.35
N PHE A 320 28.74 -17.08 -0.76
CA PHE A 320 27.60 -16.34 -1.31
C PHE A 320 27.94 -15.47 -2.54
N SER A 321 29.02 -14.68 -2.47
CA SER A 321 29.41 -13.72 -3.53
C SER A 321 30.58 -14.20 -4.41
N GLY A 322 31.17 -15.35 -4.07
CA GLY A 322 32.40 -15.85 -4.67
C GLY A 322 33.65 -15.17 -4.10
N TYR A 323 34.73 -15.94 -4.04
CA TYR A 323 36.00 -15.56 -3.40
C TYR A 323 36.51 -14.16 -3.74
N GLY A 324 36.60 -13.81 -5.03
CA GLY A 324 37.18 -12.53 -5.50
C GLY A 324 36.32 -11.29 -5.23
N VAL A 325 35.06 -11.45 -4.81
CA VAL A 325 34.22 -10.35 -4.30
C VAL A 325 34.38 -10.24 -2.79
N ALA A 326 34.36 -11.37 -2.08
CA ALA A 326 34.58 -11.41 -0.63
C ALA A 326 35.98 -10.92 -0.20
N GLU A 327 37.03 -11.22 -0.96
CA GLU A 327 38.39 -10.71 -0.72
C GLU A 327 38.45 -9.18 -0.80
N LYS A 328 37.84 -8.59 -1.85
CA LYS A 328 37.72 -7.13 -2.00
C LYS A 328 36.89 -6.52 -0.88
N LEU A 329 35.73 -7.11 -0.59
CA LEU A 329 34.83 -6.66 0.47
C LEU A 329 35.54 -6.66 1.83
N ALA A 330 36.19 -7.75 2.21
CA ALA A 330 36.96 -7.89 3.45
C ALA A 330 38.02 -6.78 3.58
N LYS A 331 38.74 -6.47 2.49
CA LYS A 331 39.76 -5.40 2.42
C LYS A 331 39.21 -3.97 2.32
N ALA A 332 37.95 -3.80 1.89
CA ALA A 332 37.34 -2.48 1.71
C ALA A 332 37.07 -1.77 3.05
N SER A 333 37.10 -0.42 3.01
CA SER A 333 36.69 0.43 4.13
C SER A 333 35.23 0.14 4.51
N PRO A 334 34.82 0.25 5.78
CA PRO A 334 33.42 0.08 6.17
C PRO A 334 32.46 0.91 5.32
N ASP A 335 32.79 2.16 5.03
CA ASP A 335 31.91 3.09 4.31
C ASP A 335 31.89 2.91 2.78
N THR A 336 32.68 1.97 2.22
CA THR A 336 32.73 1.76 0.76
C THR A 336 31.37 1.31 0.22
N PRO A 337 30.76 2.01 -0.75
CA PRO A 337 29.49 1.60 -1.36
C PRO A 337 29.55 0.22 -2.02
N THR A 338 28.46 -0.54 -1.94
CA THR A 338 28.33 -1.84 -2.64
C THR A 338 28.39 -1.73 -4.16
N SER A 339 28.04 -0.58 -4.74
CA SER A 339 28.19 -0.27 -6.18
C SER A 339 29.61 -0.45 -6.70
N ASP A 340 30.59 -0.29 -5.82
CA ASP A 340 32.01 -0.25 -6.16
C ASP A 340 32.65 -1.66 -6.07
N LEU A 341 31.89 -2.62 -5.53
CA LEU A 341 32.33 -3.98 -5.18
C LEU A 341 31.50 -5.07 -5.87
N PHE A 342 30.22 -4.83 -6.14
CA PHE A 342 29.26 -5.76 -6.74
C PHE A 342 28.76 -5.23 -8.09
N SER A 343 28.45 -6.13 -9.03
CA SER A 343 27.84 -5.72 -10.31
C SER A 343 26.39 -5.24 -10.11
N PRO A 344 25.86 -4.38 -11.00
CA PRO A 344 24.45 -3.96 -10.95
C PRO A 344 23.47 -5.15 -10.92
N GLN A 345 23.81 -6.25 -11.61
CA GLN A 345 23.01 -7.49 -11.61
C GLN A 345 23.04 -8.20 -10.25
N ALA A 346 24.20 -8.26 -9.58
CA ALA A 346 24.32 -8.86 -8.25
C ALA A 346 23.54 -8.03 -7.20
N ILE A 347 23.59 -6.70 -7.30
CA ILE A 347 22.83 -5.77 -6.45
C ILE A 347 21.32 -5.90 -6.72
N ALA A 348 20.91 -5.99 -7.99
CA ALA A 348 19.51 -6.18 -8.37
C ALA A 348 18.93 -7.55 -7.95
N ALA A 349 19.76 -8.58 -7.86
CA ALA A 349 19.35 -9.92 -7.41
C ALA A 349 19.29 -10.07 -5.87
N ASN A 350 19.89 -9.14 -5.10
CA ASN A 350 20.01 -9.21 -3.64
C ASN A 350 19.78 -7.82 -3.01
N ARG A 351 18.66 -7.16 -3.36
CA ARG A 351 18.47 -5.72 -3.09
C ARG A 351 18.43 -5.40 -1.61
N SER A 352 17.77 -6.21 -0.76
CA SER A 352 17.75 -5.96 0.69
C SER A 352 19.12 -6.08 1.36
N ILE A 353 20.05 -6.86 0.78
CA ILE A 353 21.41 -7.08 1.31
C ILE A 353 22.39 -6.04 0.75
N LEU A 354 22.22 -5.63 -0.51
CA LEU A 354 23.23 -4.84 -1.23
C LEU A 354 22.79 -3.43 -1.67
N ALA A 355 21.51 -3.17 -1.96
CA ALA A 355 21.13 -1.91 -2.59
C ALA A 355 21.15 -0.73 -1.59
N GLY A 356 21.97 0.29 -1.88
CA GLY A 356 22.16 1.44 -0.99
C GLY A 356 22.87 1.09 0.33
N LYS A 357 23.70 0.04 0.33
CA LYS A 357 24.47 -0.44 1.48
C LYS A 357 25.96 -0.16 1.34
N THR A 358 26.65 -0.21 2.47
CA THR A 358 28.11 -0.12 2.57
C THR A 358 28.74 -1.50 2.77
N ALA A 359 30.06 -1.61 2.57
CA ALA A 359 30.81 -2.82 2.87
C ALA A 359 30.73 -3.22 4.36
N GLY A 360 30.59 -2.24 5.25
CA GLY A 360 30.37 -2.43 6.69
C GLY A 360 29.02 -3.07 6.99
N ASP A 361 27.93 -2.58 6.37
CA ASP A 361 26.59 -3.19 6.48
C ASP A 361 26.61 -4.67 6.07
N VAL A 362 27.23 -4.98 4.94
CA VAL A 362 27.27 -6.34 4.38
C VAL A 362 28.11 -7.29 5.25
N LYS A 363 29.22 -6.81 5.82
CA LYS A 363 30.02 -7.57 6.81
C LYS A 363 29.19 -7.87 8.07
N ALA A 364 28.58 -6.85 8.66
CA ALA A 364 27.77 -6.98 9.88
C ALA A 364 26.57 -7.92 9.69
N TRP A 365 25.89 -7.82 8.54
CA TRP A 365 24.83 -8.75 8.14
C TRP A 365 25.34 -10.20 8.05
N ALA A 366 26.48 -10.43 7.40
CA ALA A 366 27.03 -11.78 7.22
C ALA A 366 27.50 -12.41 8.54
N ASP A 367 28.21 -11.66 9.39
CA ASP A 367 28.63 -12.13 10.71
C ASP A 367 27.44 -12.43 11.63
N GLY A 368 26.43 -11.55 11.65
CA GLY A 368 25.19 -11.79 12.41
C GLY A 368 24.40 -13.00 11.91
N THR A 369 24.29 -13.16 10.58
CA THR A 369 23.62 -14.31 9.95
C THR A 369 24.36 -15.62 10.27
N MET A 370 25.69 -15.63 10.19
CA MET A 370 26.50 -16.80 10.54
C MET A 370 26.44 -17.15 12.02
N ALA A 371 26.54 -16.17 12.93
CA ALA A 371 26.40 -16.43 14.37
C ALA A 371 25.04 -17.08 14.71
N LYS A 372 23.95 -16.55 14.14
CA LYS A 372 22.59 -17.10 14.27
C LYS A 372 22.47 -18.51 13.70
N ALA A 373 23.05 -18.76 12.52
CA ALA A 373 23.01 -20.07 11.85
C ALA A 373 23.86 -21.13 12.56
N MET A 374 25.07 -20.78 13.00
CA MET A 374 25.95 -21.66 13.79
C MET A 374 25.24 -22.11 15.08
N HIS A 375 24.53 -21.20 15.76
CA HIS A 375 23.72 -21.54 16.92
C HIS A 375 22.56 -22.50 16.58
N GLN A 376 21.82 -22.21 15.50
CA GLN A 376 20.71 -23.05 15.01
C GLN A 376 21.13 -24.44 14.52
N ALA A 377 22.40 -24.64 14.17
CA ALA A 377 22.93 -25.89 13.65
C ALA A 377 23.43 -26.88 14.73
N GLY A 378 23.44 -26.46 16.01
CA GLY A 378 23.93 -27.27 17.13
C GLY A 378 25.37 -26.97 17.56
N ALA A 379 25.95 -25.85 17.15
CA ALA A 379 27.34 -25.46 17.46
C ALA A 379 27.45 -24.33 18.52
N GLY A 380 26.36 -23.99 19.22
CA GLY A 380 26.35 -23.08 20.36
C GLY A 380 26.44 -23.81 21.71
N GLU A 381 26.80 -23.09 22.78
CA GLU A 381 26.78 -23.66 24.13
C GLU A 381 25.34 -23.79 24.66
N ASN A 382 24.94 -25.02 25.01
CA ASN A 382 23.69 -25.24 25.74
C ASN A 382 23.85 -24.84 27.22
N PRO A 383 22.77 -24.38 27.90
CA PRO A 383 22.80 -24.02 29.31
C PRO A 383 23.02 -25.24 30.22
N ASP A 384 23.60 -25.04 31.40
CA ASP A 384 24.02 -26.14 32.30
C ASP A 384 22.88 -27.06 32.74
N TRP A 385 21.65 -26.54 32.86
CA TRP A 385 20.48 -27.36 33.19
C TRP A 385 20.20 -28.43 32.10
N TYR A 386 20.49 -28.14 30.83
CA TYR A 386 20.32 -29.08 29.71
C TYR A 386 21.44 -30.12 29.67
N LYS A 387 22.67 -29.75 30.11
CA LYS A 387 23.81 -30.66 30.21
C LYS A 387 23.55 -31.81 31.19
N VAL A 388 22.81 -31.56 32.28
CA VAL A 388 22.52 -32.54 33.35
C VAL A 388 21.26 -33.40 33.14
N LEU A 389 20.48 -33.16 32.08
CA LEU A 389 19.30 -33.98 31.74
C LEU A 389 19.69 -35.39 31.27
N THR A 390 18.74 -36.34 31.32
CA THR A 390 18.90 -37.64 30.64
C THR A 390 18.80 -37.49 29.10
N PRO A 391 19.25 -38.48 28.30
CA PRO A 391 19.07 -38.46 26.85
C PRO A 391 17.59 -38.31 26.42
N GLU A 392 16.68 -38.97 27.14
CA GLU A 392 15.23 -38.98 26.88
C GLU A 392 14.63 -37.62 27.22
N GLN A 393 15.00 -37.04 28.36
CA GLN A 393 14.63 -35.68 28.74
C GLN A 393 15.13 -34.65 27.71
N ARG A 394 16.39 -34.74 27.26
CA ARG A 394 16.90 -33.91 26.17
C ARG A 394 16.10 -34.10 24.87
N GLN A 395 15.68 -35.32 24.54
CA GLN A 395 14.85 -35.54 23.36
C GLN A 395 13.48 -34.86 23.47
N VAL A 396 12.84 -34.86 24.65
CA VAL A 396 11.58 -34.13 24.86
C VAL A 396 11.79 -32.62 24.73
N ILE A 397 12.83 -32.05 25.36
CA ILE A 397 13.19 -30.64 25.19
C ILE A 397 13.44 -30.31 23.71
N ASN A 398 14.18 -31.15 23.00
CA ASN A 398 14.47 -31.00 21.57
C ASN A 398 13.23 -31.10 20.67
N ASN A 399 12.19 -31.83 21.07
CA ASN A 399 10.92 -31.88 20.37
C ASN A 399 10.06 -30.63 20.67
N GLU A 400 10.13 -30.09 21.88
CA GLU A 400 9.47 -28.84 22.26
C GLU A 400 10.08 -27.64 21.50
N VAL A 401 11.41 -27.60 21.36
CA VAL A 401 12.14 -26.62 20.54
C VAL A 401 11.63 -26.63 19.09
N ASP A 402 11.50 -27.81 18.47
CA ASP A 402 10.96 -27.91 17.10
C ASP A 402 9.51 -27.43 17.04
N THR A 403 8.67 -27.87 17.98
CA THR A 403 7.25 -27.52 18.04
C THR A 403 7.05 -26.01 18.19
N ARG A 404 7.79 -25.37 19.09
CA ARG A 404 7.70 -23.93 19.36
C ARG A 404 8.25 -23.11 18.19
N ASN A 405 9.37 -23.52 17.58
CA ASN A 405 9.89 -22.87 16.38
C ASN A 405 8.94 -22.99 15.19
N ASN A 406 8.32 -24.17 14.98
CA ASN A 406 7.32 -24.37 13.93
C ASN A 406 6.07 -23.50 14.15
N GLN A 407 5.62 -23.35 15.41
CA GLN A 407 4.50 -22.46 15.75
C GLN A 407 4.86 -21.00 15.47
N ILE A 408 6.01 -20.50 15.96
CA ILE A 408 6.47 -19.13 15.71
C ILE A 408 6.62 -18.86 14.21
N ALA A 409 7.14 -19.82 13.44
CA ALA A 409 7.23 -19.71 11.99
C ALA A 409 5.84 -19.66 11.31
N ALA A 410 4.86 -20.44 11.78
CA ALA A 410 3.48 -20.39 11.28
C ALA A 410 2.78 -19.06 11.59
N ASP A 411 2.89 -18.58 12.84
CA ASP A 411 2.34 -17.28 13.27
C ASP A 411 3.01 -16.12 12.49
N THR A 412 4.32 -16.21 12.24
CA THR A 412 5.07 -15.22 11.45
C THR A 412 4.65 -15.25 9.97
N ARG A 413 4.46 -16.43 9.38
CA ARG A 413 3.93 -16.57 8.01
C ARG A 413 2.55 -15.94 7.87
N ALA A 414 1.63 -16.21 8.80
CA ALA A 414 0.29 -15.62 8.77
C ALA A 414 0.32 -14.08 8.79
N ASN A 415 1.18 -13.48 9.62
CA ASN A 415 1.38 -12.03 9.65
C ASN A 415 2.00 -11.49 8.34
N ILE A 416 2.94 -12.23 7.74
CA ILE A 416 3.54 -11.89 6.44
C ILE A 416 2.50 -11.97 5.32
N ASP A 417 1.68 -13.03 5.25
CA ASP A 417 0.68 -13.22 4.19
C ASP A 417 -0.40 -12.12 4.25
N VAL A 418 -0.78 -11.67 5.46
CA VAL A 418 -1.67 -10.51 5.67
C VAL A 418 -1.02 -9.22 5.16
N ALA A 419 0.22 -8.92 5.53
CA ALA A 419 0.89 -7.68 5.13
C ALA A 419 1.24 -7.64 3.62
N THR A 420 1.71 -8.75 3.06
CA THR A 420 2.06 -8.87 1.62
C THR A 420 0.85 -8.74 0.69
N THR A 421 -0.34 -9.10 1.18
CA THR A 421 -1.61 -8.89 0.48
C THR A 421 -2.13 -7.45 0.66
N ASN A 422 -2.14 -6.96 1.91
CA ASN A 422 -2.85 -5.73 2.25
C ASN A 422 -2.03 -4.45 2.04
N ALA A 423 -0.71 -4.44 2.27
CA ALA A 423 0.08 -3.22 2.17
C ALA A 423 0.19 -2.67 0.74
N PRO A 424 0.48 -3.49 -0.31
CA PRO A 424 0.47 -2.98 -1.69
C PRO A 424 -0.93 -2.51 -2.12
N THR A 425 -1.99 -3.19 -1.66
CA THR A 425 -3.39 -2.83 -1.95
C THR A 425 -3.79 -1.52 -1.27
N ALA A 426 -3.34 -1.27 -0.04
CA ALA A 426 -3.56 0.00 0.65
C ALA A 426 -2.82 1.13 -0.05
N ILE A 427 -1.51 0.99 -0.28
CA ILE A 427 -0.67 2.01 -0.92
C ILE A 427 -1.23 2.41 -2.30
N LEU A 428 -1.65 1.44 -3.12
CA LEU A 428 -2.28 1.70 -4.43
C LEU A 428 -3.53 2.59 -4.34
N ASN A 429 -4.26 2.51 -3.23
CA ASN A 429 -5.53 3.22 -3.03
C ASN A 429 -5.37 4.55 -2.29
N THR A 430 -4.52 4.62 -1.26
CA THR A 430 -4.40 5.75 -0.32
C THR A 430 -3.01 6.38 -0.25
N GLY A 431 -2.01 5.79 -0.90
CA GLY A 431 -0.60 6.22 -0.84
C GLY A 431 0.13 5.82 0.44
N GLN A 432 -0.53 5.16 1.39
CA GLN A 432 0.06 4.76 2.68
C GLN A 432 -0.52 3.45 3.21
N TYR A 433 0.27 2.73 4.02
CA TYR A 433 -0.18 1.58 4.80
C TYR A 433 0.01 1.88 6.29
N THR A 434 -1.03 1.66 7.09
CA THR A 434 -1.07 1.96 8.54
C THR A 434 -0.82 0.74 9.43
N GLY A 435 -0.65 -0.45 8.84
CA GLY A 435 -0.31 -1.67 9.58
C GLY A 435 1.20 -1.87 9.72
N THR A 436 1.59 -2.81 10.59
CA THR A 436 3.00 -3.19 10.77
C THR A 436 3.54 -3.90 9.52
N LEU A 437 4.63 -3.38 8.96
CA LEU A 437 5.37 -4.05 7.88
C LEU A 437 6.31 -5.13 8.48
N PRO A 438 6.29 -6.38 7.99
CA PRO A 438 7.22 -7.40 8.44
C PRO A 438 8.67 -7.08 8.07
N THR A 439 9.61 -7.46 8.94
CA THR A 439 11.05 -7.26 8.73
C THR A 439 11.66 -8.38 7.88
N GLN A 440 12.81 -8.10 7.26
CA GLN A 440 13.61 -9.11 6.55
C GLN A 440 13.91 -10.34 7.45
N ASP A 441 14.19 -10.10 8.73
CA ASP A 441 14.45 -11.15 9.73
C ASP A 441 13.22 -12.05 9.98
N GLN A 442 12.01 -11.49 9.93
CA GLN A 442 10.76 -12.27 10.03
C GLN A 442 10.55 -13.14 8.79
N PHE A 443 10.87 -12.64 7.58
CA PHE A 443 10.89 -13.48 6.38
C PHE A 443 11.97 -14.58 6.47
N PHE A 444 13.15 -14.29 7.00
CA PHE A 444 14.21 -15.30 7.22
C PHE A 444 13.78 -16.37 8.23
N GLN A 445 13.08 -15.98 9.30
CA GLN A 445 12.54 -16.91 10.30
C GLN A 445 11.37 -17.75 9.74
N ALA A 446 10.55 -17.15 8.87
CA ALA A 446 9.40 -17.81 8.26
C ALA A 446 9.78 -18.80 7.14
N TYR A 447 10.74 -18.47 6.26
CA TYR A 447 11.02 -19.24 5.04
C TYR A 447 12.50 -19.69 4.90
N GLY A 448 13.37 -19.35 5.86
CA GLY A 448 14.83 -19.53 5.75
C GLY A 448 15.51 -18.35 5.02
N PRO A 449 16.85 -18.20 5.08
CA PRO A 449 17.52 -16.99 4.61
C PRO A 449 17.36 -16.70 3.12
N GLN A 450 17.63 -17.67 2.23
CA GLN A 450 17.56 -17.45 0.77
C GLN A 450 16.12 -17.18 0.28
N GLU A 451 15.15 -18.04 0.65
CA GLU A 451 13.75 -17.87 0.25
C GLU A 451 13.12 -16.63 0.93
N GLY A 452 13.49 -16.37 2.19
CA GLY A 452 13.06 -15.18 2.94
C GLY A 452 13.55 -13.88 2.31
N ALA A 453 14.82 -13.81 1.89
CA ALA A 453 15.37 -12.65 1.18
C ALA A 453 14.62 -12.40 -0.14
N SER A 454 14.43 -13.43 -0.96
CA SER A 454 13.70 -13.32 -2.23
C SER A 454 12.24 -12.88 -2.04
N ARG A 455 11.54 -13.44 -1.06
CA ARG A 455 10.16 -13.05 -0.71
C ARG A 455 10.06 -11.62 -0.17
N TYR A 456 11.03 -11.18 0.63
CA TYR A 456 11.09 -9.82 1.14
C TYR A 456 11.37 -8.80 0.02
N ASP A 457 12.32 -9.07 -0.87
CA ASP A 457 12.61 -8.22 -2.03
C ASP A 457 11.40 -8.11 -2.98
N ALA A 458 10.66 -9.20 -3.19
CA ALA A 458 9.41 -9.20 -3.96
C ALA A 458 8.29 -8.40 -3.29
N PHE A 459 8.21 -8.42 -1.95
CA PHE A 459 7.26 -7.63 -1.16
C PHE A 459 7.58 -6.13 -1.19
N VAL A 460 8.85 -5.76 -1.02
CA VAL A 460 9.29 -4.36 -1.16
C VAL A 460 9.05 -3.86 -2.58
N SER A 461 9.31 -4.68 -3.60
CA SER A 461 9.07 -4.35 -5.01
C SER A 461 7.58 -4.17 -5.35
N SER A 462 6.68 -4.94 -4.73
CA SER A 462 5.23 -4.76 -4.94
C SER A 462 4.70 -3.49 -4.28
N MET A 463 5.17 -3.14 -3.07
CA MET A 463 4.86 -1.86 -2.44
C MET A 463 5.37 -0.67 -3.25
N GLN A 464 6.61 -0.73 -3.77
CA GLN A 464 7.17 0.30 -4.67
C GLN A 464 6.36 0.45 -5.96
N THR A 465 5.89 -0.67 -6.53
CA THR A 465 5.02 -0.65 -7.72
C THR A 465 3.66 -0.02 -7.43
N SER A 466 3.05 -0.34 -6.29
CA SER A 466 1.81 0.30 -5.84
C SER A 466 1.96 1.80 -5.57
N GLN A 467 3.12 2.23 -5.07
CA GLN A 467 3.42 3.65 -4.86
C GLN A 467 3.52 4.40 -6.20
N GLN A 468 4.26 3.85 -7.17
CA GLN A 468 4.33 4.40 -8.54
C GLN A 468 2.94 4.49 -9.18
N ALA A 469 2.11 3.45 -9.01
CA ALA A 469 0.73 3.40 -9.50
C ALA A 469 -0.23 4.40 -8.80
N PHE A 470 0.05 4.76 -7.54
CA PHE A 470 -0.67 5.82 -6.83
C PHE A 470 -0.25 7.22 -7.33
N GLU A 471 1.06 7.44 -7.51
CA GLU A 471 1.66 8.69 -7.99
C GLU A 471 1.19 9.09 -9.40
N MET A 472 0.84 8.11 -10.25
CA MET A 472 0.19 8.36 -11.55
C MET A 472 -0.98 9.34 -11.49
N ARG A 473 -1.67 9.46 -10.34
CA ARG A 473 -2.83 10.34 -10.18
C ARG A 473 -2.54 11.81 -10.46
N THR A 474 -1.33 12.28 -10.15
CA THR A 474 -0.90 13.69 -10.35
C THR A 474 0.06 13.88 -11.54
N MET A 475 0.50 12.79 -12.19
CA MET A 475 1.40 12.82 -13.36
C MET A 475 0.66 13.18 -14.66
N SER A 476 1.37 13.71 -15.66
CA SER A 476 0.78 13.92 -17.00
C SER A 476 0.53 12.59 -17.72
N ALA A 477 -0.34 12.60 -18.74
CA ALA A 477 -0.57 11.41 -19.57
C ALA A 477 0.71 10.90 -20.26
N GLY A 478 1.65 11.80 -20.60
CA GLY A 478 2.94 11.46 -21.19
C GLY A 478 3.85 10.72 -20.20
N ASP A 479 4.00 11.24 -18.99
CA ASP A 479 4.87 10.65 -17.95
C ASP A 479 4.38 9.25 -17.52
N ILE A 480 3.06 9.08 -17.41
CA ILE A 480 2.43 7.78 -17.13
C ILE A 480 2.78 6.79 -18.26
N GLN A 481 2.67 7.22 -19.52
CA GLN A 481 2.99 6.38 -20.66
C GLN A 481 4.48 6.02 -20.74
N GLN A 482 5.38 6.94 -20.35
CA GLN A 482 6.81 6.66 -20.20
C GLN A 482 7.06 5.64 -19.07
N MET A 483 6.46 5.82 -17.89
CA MET A 483 6.59 4.92 -16.74
C MET A 483 6.15 3.48 -17.09
N VAL A 484 5.01 3.31 -17.77
CA VAL A 484 4.52 1.99 -18.20
C VAL A 484 5.39 1.40 -19.31
N ASN A 485 5.88 2.21 -20.25
CA ASN A 485 6.85 1.74 -21.26
C ASN A 485 8.16 1.25 -20.63
N ALA A 486 8.70 1.96 -19.64
CA ALA A 486 9.88 1.59 -18.87
C ALA A 486 9.65 0.44 -17.87
N ALA A 487 8.41 -0.07 -17.77
CA ALA A 487 8.07 -1.26 -17.00
C ALA A 487 7.88 -2.52 -17.85
N LYS A 488 7.97 -2.43 -19.19
CA LYS A 488 7.81 -3.58 -20.09
C LYS A 488 8.83 -4.68 -19.78
N PRO A 489 8.42 -5.97 -19.67
CA PRO A 489 9.35 -7.06 -19.38
C PRO A 489 10.42 -7.22 -20.45
N THR A 490 11.64 -7.55 -20.02
CA THR A 490 12.80 -7.77 -20.92
C THR A 490 13.57 -9.05 -20.59
N SER A 491 13.38 -9.61 -19.39
CA SER A 491 14.05 -10.82 -18.93
C SER A 491 13.32 -12.11 -19.35
N SER A 492 13.92 -13.26 -19.02
CA SER A 492 13.29 -14.58 -19.09
C SER A 492 13.58 -15.38 -17.82
N GLY A 493 12.73 -16.36 -17.49
CA GLY A 493 12.74 -17.04 -16.19
C GLY A 493 11.95 -16.26 -15.12
N ASP A 494 12.23 -16.52 -13.84
CA ASP A 494 11.41 -16.01 -12.72
C ASP A 494 11.36 -14.48 -12.62
N ASN A 495 12.43 -13.77 -13.03
CA ASN A 495 12.40 -12.31 -13.13
C ASN A 495 11.32 -11.81 -14.10
N ALA A 496 11.01 -12.55 -15.17
CA ALA A 496 10.00 -12.17 -16.14
C ALA A 496 8.59 -12.18 -15.53
N ALA A 497 8.33 -13.03 -14.52
CA ALA A 497 7.07 -13.03 -13.79
C ALA A 497 6.94 -11.82 -12.85
N LEU A 498 8.05 -11.36 -12.25
CA LEU A 498 8.07 -10.15 -11.44
C LEU A 498 7.95 -8.88 -12.30
N GLU A 499 8.68 -8.83 -13.43
CA GLU A 499 8.57 -7.76 -14.43
C GLU A 499 7.16 -7.69 -15.03
N ALA A 500 6.56 -8.83 -15.42
CA ALA A 500 5.20 -8.89 -15.93
C ALA A 500 4.19 -8.39 -14.88
N LYS A 501 4.28 -8.87 -13.63
CA LYS A 501 3.40 -8.40 -12.55
C LYS A 501 3.55 -6.89 -12.29
N ARG A 502 4.76 -6.34 -12.40
CA ARG A 502 5.00 -4.89 -12.32
C ARG A 502 4.35 -4.16 -13.49
N TYR A 503 4.56 -4.62 -14.72
CA TYR A 503 3.94 -4.07 -15.93
C TYR A 503 2.42 -4.08 -15.85
N ASP A 504 1.81 -5.22 -15.54
CA ASP A 504 0.36 -5.41 -15.46
C ASP A 504 -0.28 -4.48 -14.41
N THR A 505 0.39 -4.31 -13.26
CA THR A 505 -0.06 -3.39 -12.20
C THR A 505 -0.03 -1.94 -12.68
N LEU A 506 1.06 -1.50 -13.31
CA LEU A 506 1.21 -0.12 -13.80
C LEU A 506 0.33 0.17 -15.01
N ALA A 507 0.17 -0.78 -15.95
CA ALA A 507 -0.72 -0.65 -17.10
C ALA A 507 -2.20 -0.61 -16.68
N SER A 508 -2.61 -1.42 -15.68
CA SER A 508 -3.95 -1.35 -15.10
C SER A 508 -4.21 -0.03 -14.39
N ALA A 509 -3.19 0.51 -13.69
CA ALA A 509 -3.25 1.80 -13.03
C ALA A 509 -3.32 2.96 -14.03
N GLN A 510 -2.57 2.90 -15.14
CA GLN A 510 -2.68 3.83 -16.27
C GLN A 510 -4.11 3.81 -16.84
N GLN A 511 -4.63 2.63 -17.19
CA GLN A 511 -5.96 2.53 -17.81
C GLN A 511 -7.07 3.06 -16.88
N THR A 512 -7.00 2.73 -15.58
CA THR A 512 -7.93 3.23 -14.57
C THR A 512 -7.82 4.74 -14.40
N THR A 513 -6.59 5.27 -14.37
CA THR A 513 -6.29 6.70 -14.21
C THR A 513 -6.79 7.53 -15.38
N LEU A 514 -6.45 7.15 -16.62
CA LEU A 514 -6.82 7.91 -17.81
C LEU A 514 -8.33 7.86 -18.05
N LYS A 515 -8.96 6.68 -17.91
CA LYS A 515 -10.43 6.54 -18.01
C LYS A 515 -11.17 7.38 -16.96
N ALA A 516 -10.64 7.47 -15.74
CA ALA A 516 -11.24 8.30 -14.70
C ALA A 516 -11.16 9.79 -15.07
N ARG A 517 -10.00 10.27 -15.57
CA ARG A 517 -9.82 11.63 -16.12
C ARG A 517 -10.81 11.92 -17.24
N GLU A 518 -10.92 11.04 -18.24
CA GLU A 518 -11.85 11.18 -19.37
C GLU A 518 -13.32 11.27 -18.93
N SER A 519 -13.71 10.53 -17.87
CA SER A 519 -15.12 10.40 -17.47
C SER A 519 -15.70 11.61 -16.71
N ASP A 520 -14.90 12.27 -15.86
CA ASP A 520 -15.23 13.54 -15.20
C ASP A 520 -13.92 14.24 -14.79
N PRO A 521 -13.31 15.04 -15.69
CA PRO A 521 -12.04 15.71 -15.43
C PRO A 521 -12.03 16.54 -14.15
N ALA A 522 -13.14 17.19 -13.80
CA ALA A 522 -13.25 18.08 -12.66
C ALA A 522 -13.40 17.34 -11.33
N THR A 523 -14.24 16.30 -11.24
CA THR A 523 -14.30 15.45 -10.05
C THR A 523 -12.99 14.68 -9.85
N TYR A 524 -12.32 14.30 -10.94
CA TYR A 524 -10.98 13.72 -10.87
C TYR A 524 -9.97 14.68 -10.23
N VAL A 525 -9.84 15.94 -10.70
CA VAL A 525 -8.87 16.88 -10.12
C VAL A 525 -9.23 17.31 -8.69
N ARG A 526 -10.51 17.35 -8.30
CA ARG A 526 -10.89 17.47 -6.87
C ARG A 526 -10.29 16.33 -6.04
N THR A 527 -10.35 15.10 -6.54
CA THR A 527 -9.88 13.91 -5.82
C THR A 527 -8.35 13.80 -5.81
N ALA A 528 -7.68 14.24 -6.88
CA ALA A 528 -6.22 14.21 -7.00
C ALA A 528 -5.51 15.40 -6.31
N PHE A 529 -6.15 16.57 -6.22
CA PHE A 529 -5.58 17.80 -5.69
C PHE A 529 -6.45 18.39 -4.56
N PRO A 530 -6.11 18.18 -3.27
CA PRO A 530 -6.92 18.66 -2.14
C PRO A 530 -7.17 20.18 -2.12
N SER A 531 -6.27 20.98 -2.71
CA SER A 531 -6.45 22.42 -2.90
C SER A 531 -7.61 22.75 -3.85
N VAL A 532 -7.84 21.94 -4.89
CA VAL A 532 -8.96 22.10 -5.83
C VAL A 532 -10.28 21.74 -5.14
N ASP A 533 -10.31 20.65 -4.36
CA ASP A 533 -11.50 20.30 -3.57
C ASP A 533 -11.88 21.39 -2.56
N GLN A 534 -10.90 21.96 -1.86
CA GLN A 534 -11.12 23.09 -0.95
C GLN A 534 -11.76 24.29 -1.67
N GLN A 535 -11.31 24.63 -2.89
CA GLN A 535 -11.92 25.71 -3.68
C GLN A 535 -13.38 25.38 -4.04
N TRP A 536 -13.71 24.14 -4.42
CA TRP A 536 -15.09 23.75 -4.73
C TRP A 536 -16.01 23.75 -3.50
N ASN A 537 -15.52 23.33 -2.32
CA ASN A 537 -16.29 23.37 -1.08
C ASN A 537 -16.54 24.83 -0.62
N ASN A 538 -15.55 25.72 -0.81
CA ASN A 538 -15.72 27.15 -0.60
C ASN A 538 -16.72 27.75 -1.59
N ALA A 539 -16.65 27.39 -2.88
CA ALA A 539 -17.57 27.87 -3.91
C ALA A 539 -19.03 27.48 -3.63
N GLN A 540 -19.26 26.25 -3.15
CA GLN A 540 -20.60 25.78 -2.77
C GLN A 540 -21.18 26.50 -1.54
N SER A 541 -20.34 26.98 -0.61
CA SER A 541 -20.81 27.71 0.59
C SER A 541 -20.98 29.21 0.38
N VAL A 542 -20.20 29.82 -0.52
CA VAL A 542 -20.24 31.26 -0.83
C VAL A 542 -21.11 31.59 -2.06
N GLY A 543 -21.36 30.62 -2.94
CA GLY A 543 -22.08 30.82 -4.21
C GLY A 543 -21.24 31.47 -5.32
N ASN A 544 -19.92 31.56 -5.16
CA ASN A 544 -19.00 32.08 -6.17
C ASN A 544 -18.08 30.96 -6.68
N TYR A 545 -18.23 30.59 -7.95
CA TYR A 545 -17.50 29.50 -8.58
C TYR A 545 -16.18 29.91 -9.25
N GLN A 546 -15.83 31.20 -9.30
CA GLN A 546 -14.71 31.71 -10.12
C GLN A 546 -13.37 31.05 -9.79
N SER A 547 -12.99 30.99 -8.50
CA SER A 547 -11.72 30.39 -8.08
C SER A 547 -11.68 28.87 -8.24
N ALA A 548 -12.82 28.21 -8.07
CA ALA A 548 -12.95 26.76 -8.22
C ALA A 548 -12.89 26.32 -9.68
N VAL A 549 -13.52 27.07 -10.60
CA VAL A 549 -13.37 26.89 -12.05
C VAL A 549 -11.92 27.11 -12.47
N ALA A 550 -11.29 28.22 -12.06
CA ALA A 550 -9.90 28.51 -12.42
C ALA A 550 -8.94 27.41 -11.91
N ALA A 551 -9.06 27.00 -10.65
CA ALA A 551 -8.24 25.93 -10.08
C ALA A 551 -8.47 24.56 -10.78
N SER A 552 -9.71 24.28 -11.19
CA SER A 552 -10.05 23.08 -11.97
C SER A 552 -9.37 23.09 -13.35
N ILE A 553 -9.40 24.23 -14.05
CA ILE A 553 -8.71 24.40 -15.35
C ILE A 553 -7.20 24.20 -15.18
N THR A 554 -6.55 24.89 -14.24
CA THR A 554 -5.10 24.77 -14.01
C THR A 554 -4.69 23.33 -13.68
N ALA A 555 -5.45 22.63 -12.85
CA ALA A 555 -5.16 21.24 -12.51
C ALA A 555 -5.36 20.29 -13.70
N GLN A 556 -6.39 20.49 -14.54
CA GLN A 556 -6.60 19.68 -15.74
C GLN A 556 -5.49 19.91 -16.78
N GLN A 557 -5.03 21.16 -16.94
CA GLN A 557 -3.87 21.51 -17.77
C GLN A 557 -2.58 20.84 -17.26
N GLN A 558 -2.34 20.86 -15.94
CA GLN A 558 -1.18 20.18 -15.33
C GLN A 558 -1.18 18.66 -15.59
N LEU A 559 -2.35 18.03 -15.70
CA LEU A 559 -2.48 16.61 -16.05
C LEU A 559 -2.38 16.32 -17.56
N GLY A 560 -2.28 17.34 -18.42
CA GLY A 560 -2.25 17.24 -19.88
C GLY A 560 -3.62 16.94 -20.52
N ILE A 561 -4.74 17.20 -19.83
CA ILE A 561 -6.09 16.94 -20.32
C ILE A 561 -6.44 17.96 -21.42
N GLN A 562 -6.80 17.45 -22.60
CA GLN A 562 -7.10 18.27 -23.80
C GLN A 562 -8.54 18.79 -23.80
N ASP A 563 -9.52 17.90 -23.52
CA ASP A 563 -10.94 18.24 -23.38
C ASP A 563 -11.21 18.74 -21.95
N ILE A 564 -10.86 20.01 -21.68
CA ILE A 564 -10.96 20.61 -20.35
C ILE A 564 -12.44 20.88 -20.01
N LYS A 565 -12.95 20.12 -19.05
CA LYS A 565 -14.33 20.22 -18.53
C LYS A 565 -14.26 20.65 -17.07
N PRO A 566 -14.31 21.97 -16.79
CA PRO A 566 -13.90 22.50 -15.48
C PRO A 566 -14.91 22.30 -14.36
N LEU A 567 -16.19 22.05 -14.67
CA LEU A 567 -17.26 21.89 -13.69
C LEU A 567 -17.41 20.40 -13.29
N PRO A 568 -17.41 20.02 -12.00
CA PRO A 568 -17.69 18.64 -11.58
C PRO A 568 -19.06 18.21 -12.10
N LYS A 569 -19.20 17.00 -12.67
CA LYS A 569 -20.44 16.59 -13.35
C LYS A 569 -21.69 16.73 -12.47
N THR A 570 -21.56 16.41 -11.18
CA THR A 570 -22.65 16.56 -10.20
C THR A 570 -23.13 18.01 -10.02
N VAL A 571 -22.26 19.00 -10.19
CA VAL A 571 -22.63 20.43 -10.12
C VAL A 571 -23.34 20.86 -11.41
N ALA A 572 -22.86 20.41 -12.57
CA ALA A 572 -23.52 20.64 -13.86
C ALA A 572 -24.93 20.03 -13.88
N ASP A 573 -25.03 18.73 -13.56
CA ASP A 573 -26.29 17.99 -13.55
C ASP A 573 -27.30 18.62 -12.56
N ASN A 574 -26.87 19.00 -11.35
CA ASN A 574 -27.74 19.66 -10.37
C ASN A 574 -28.25 21.02 -10.86
N ALA A 575 -27.39 21.87 -11.42
CA ALA A 575 -27.79 23.18 -11.90
C ALA A 575 -28.78 23.08 -13.08
N VAL A 576 -28.54 22.15 -14.00
CA VAL A 576 -29.44 21.90 -15.13
C VAL A 576 -30.73 21.19 -14.70
N ASN A 577 -30.72 20.38 -13.64
CA ASN A 577 -31.95 19.82 -13.07
C ASN A 577 -32.83 20.91 -12.45
N VAL A 578 -32.26 21.89 -11.75
CA VAL A 578 -33.01 23.08 -11.28
C VAL A 578 -33.51 23.92 -12.45
N TRP A 579 -32.76 24.04 -13.55
CA TRP A 579 -33.27 24.66 -14.78
C TRP A 579 -34.45 23.88 -15.39
N LYS A 580 -34.45 22.54 -15.35
CA LYS A 580 -35.51 21.68 -15.89
C LYS A 580 -36.78 21.64 -15.04
N ASP A 581 -36.70 21.90 -13.73
CA ASP A 581 -37.85 21.90 -12.81
C ASP A 581 -38.84 23.05 -13.09
N GLU A 582 -39.98 22.72 -13.70
CA GLU A 582 -41.05 23.69 -14.00
C GLU A 582 -41.82 24.19 -12.77
N THR A 583 -41.63 23.58 -11.59
CA THR A 583 -42.23 24.07 -10.34
C THR A 583 -41.45 25.23 -9.71
N GLN A 584 -40.19 25.45 -10.12
CA GLN A 584 -39.39 26.57 -9.64
C GLN A 584 -39.80 27.89 -10.29
N PRO A 585 -39.76 29.02 -9.55
CA PRO A 585 -39.78 30.34 -10.14
C PRO A 585 -38.71 30.47 -11.24
N GLN A 586 -39.09 31.04 -12.38
CA GLN A 586 -38.21 31.22 -13.54
C GLN A 586 -36.86 31.88 -13.19
N GLN A 587 -36.86 32.85 -12.28
CA GLN A 587 -35.65 33.52 -11.82
C GLN A 587 -34.68 32.56 -11.09
N ASN A 588 -35.19 31.56 -10.36
CA ASN A 588 -34.38 30.52 -9.72
C ASN A 588 -33.80 29.58 -10.78
N ARG A 589 -34.61 29.18 -11.77
CA ARG A 589 -34.20 28.31 -12.90
C ARG A 589 -33.05 28.95 -13.69
N ILE A 590 -33.19 30.24 -14.04
CA ILE A 590 -32.13 31.02 -14.70
C ILE A 590 -30.92 31.19 -13.76
N GLY A 591 -31.14 31.49 -12.47
CA GLY A 591 -30.07 31.72 -11.49
C GLY A 591 -29.15 30.52 -11.27
N ALA A 592 -29.70 29.30 -11.21
CA ALA A 592 -28.92 28.05 -11.07
C ALA A 592 -27.93 27.87 -12.24
N VAL A 593 -28.44 28.13 -13.44
CA VAL A 593 -27.74 28.48 -14.68
C VAL A 593 -26.56 29.45 -14.62
N ALA A 594 -26.97 30.71 -14.47
CA ALA A 594 -26.18 31.89 -14.72
C ALA A 594 -25.16 32.16 -13.62
N SER A 595 -25.43 31.76 -12.37
CA SER A 595 -24.45 31.89 -11.28
C SER A 595 -23.17 31.09 -11.52
N ILE A 596 -23.23 30.01 -12.32
CA ILE A 596 -22.06 29.22 -12.70
C ILE A 596 -21.44 29.75 -14.00
N ILE A 597 -22.24 29.85 -15.08
CA ILE A 597 -21.73 30.27 -16.40
C ILE A 597 -21.16 31.70 -16.35
N MET A 598 -21.77 32.62 -15.59
CA MET A 598 -21.29 34.00 -15.46
C MET A 598 -20.31 34.21 -14.30
N ALA A 599 -19.87 33.15 -13.60
CA ALA A 599 -18.89 33.27 -12.51
C ALA A 599 -17.53 33.79 -12.99
N THR A 600 -17.21 33.65 -14.27
CA THR A 600 -15.94 34.09 -14.87
C THR A 600 -16.15 35.23 -15.90
N PRO A 601 -15.31 36.29 -15.87
CA PRO A 601 -15.35 37.35 -16.87
C PRO A 601 -14.77 36.90 -18.23
N ASP A 602 -13.95 35.85 -18.24
CA ASP A 602 -13.27 35.30 -19.41
C ASP A 602 -14.28 34.65 -20.40
N PRO A 603 -14.42 35.17 -21.65
CA PRO A 603 -15.34 34.62 -22.63
C PRO A 603 -15.09 33.15 -22.99
N ASN A 604 -13.83 32.70 -23.01
CA ASN A 604 -13.46 31.34 -23.39
C ASN A 604 -13.87 30.36 -22.29
N GLN A 605 -13.57 30.70 -21.03
CA GLN A 605 -14.03 29.92 -19.88
C GLN A 605 -15.56 29.88 -19.78
N ARG A 606 -16.26 30.99 -20.07
CA ARG A 606 -17.72 31.00 -20.16
C ARG A 606 -18.24 30.07 -21.25
N LYS A 607 -17.58 30.03 -22.42
CA LYS A 607 -17.96 29.14 -23.53
C LYS A 607 -17.74 27.67 -23.19
N MET A 608 -16.65 27.33 -22.49
CA MET A 608 -16.41 25.98 -21.94
C MET A 608 -17.51 25.58 -20.95
N LEU A 609 -17.81 26.44 -19.95
CA LEU A 609 -18.87 26.20 -18.97
C LEU A 609 -20.25 26.07 -19.62
N PHE A 610 -20.55 26.90 -20.62
CA PHE A 610 -21.80 26.85 -21.38
C PHE A 610 -21.92 25.53 -22.15
N ASN A 611 -20.90 25.15 -22.93
CA ASN A 611 -20.91 23.88 -23.67
C ASN A 611 -21.07 22.68 -22.71
N GLN A 612 -20.38 22.67 -21.56
CA GLN A 612 -20.51 21.61 -20.56
C GLN A 612 -21.91 21.56 -19.89
N MET A 613 -22.59 22.71 -19.75
CA MET A 613 -24.00 22.73 -19.32
C MET A 613 -24.94 22.21 -20.42
N VAL A 614 -24.64 22.44 -21.70
CA VAL A 614 -25.38 21.86 -22.84
C VAL A 614 -25.22 20.34 -22.88
N ASP A 615 -24.03 19.80 -22.59
CA ASP A 615 -23.80 18.35 -22.41
C ASP A 615 -24.67 17.76 -21.27
N ALA A 616 -24.91 18.51 -20.20
CA ALA A 616 -25.85 18.15 -19.12
C ALA A 616 -27.34 18.37 -19.50
N GLY A 617 -27.62 18.90 -20.68
CA GLY A 617 -28.96 19.12 -21.24
C GLY A 617 -29.58 20.48 -20.93
N LEU A 618 -28.78 21.53 -20.79
CA LEU A 618 -29.24 22.91 -20.98
C LEU A 618 -29.53 23.13 -22.49
N PRO A 619 -30.64 23.80 -22.90
CA PRO A 619 -30.87 24.07 -24.31
C PRO A 619 -29.80 25.02 -24.88
N ASP A 620 -29.15 24.60 -25.96
CA ASP A 620 -28.13 25.36 -26.71
C ASP A 620 -28.62 26.75 -27.14
N LEU A 621 -29.89 26.86 -27.51
CA LEU A 621 -30.60 28.10 -27.84
C LEU A 621 -30.71 29.10 -26.67
N THR A 622 -30.16 28.81 -25.49
CA THR A 622 -29.98 29.80 -24.41
C THR A 622 -28.72 30.66 -24.57
N GLU A 623 -27.80 30.35 -25.50
CA GLU A 623 -26.51 31.08 -25.64
C GLU A 623 -26.71 32.60 -25.78
N GLY A 624 -27.63 33.05 -26.65
CA GLY A 624 -27.92 34.47 -26.85
C GLY A 624 -28.39 35.21 -25.59
N ALA A 625 -28.99 34.52 -24.62
CA ALA A 625 -29.35 35.09 -23.33
C ALA A 625 -28.14 35.25 -22.39
N PHE A 626 -27.15 34.35 -22.46
CA PHE A 626 -25.85 34.53 -21.79
C PHE A 626 -24.99 35.61 -22.48
N GLU A 627 -25.06 35.73 -23.81
CA GLU A 627 -24.46 36.85 -24.54
C GLU A 627 -25.04 38.18 -24.04
N ALA A 628 -26.37 38.28 -23.87
CA ALA A 628 -27.03 39.45 -23.28
C ALA A 628 -26.60 39.72 -21.82
N LEU A 629 -26.53 38.70 -20.95
CA LEU A 629 -25.96 38.83 -19.60
C LEU A 629 -24.52 39.35 -19.63
N SER A 630 -23.71 38.90 -20.59
CA SER A 630 -22.30 39.31 -20.71
C SER A 630 -22.11 40.76 -21.17
N ARG A 631 -23.13 41.35 -21.80
CA ARG A 631 -23.23 42.79 -22.11
C ARG A 631 -23.81 43.61 -20.96
N GLY A 632 -24.26 42.96 -19.87
CA GLY A 632 -24.93 43.60 -18.73
C GLY A 632 -26.42 43.83 -18.91
N ASP A 633 -27.02 43.50 -20.07
CA ASP A 633 -28.46 43.68 -20.29
C ASP A 633 -29.28 42.55 -19.69
N GLN A 634 -29.54 42.69 -18.39
CA GLN A 634 -30.41 41.82 -17.60
C GLN A 634 -31.84 41.74 -18.18
N GLY A 635 -32.33 42.80 -18.83
CA GLY A 635 -33.68 42.84 -19.39
C GLY A 635 -33.79 42.01 -20.67
N ALA A 636 -32.84 42.18 -21.59
CA ALA A 636 -32.73 41.35 -22.78
C ALA A 636 -32.49 39.89 -22.42
N ALA A 637 -31.58 39.60 -21.47
CA ALA A 637 -31.33 38.26 -20.99
C ALA A 637 -32.61 37.59 -20.46
N GLN A 638 -33.40 38.26 -19.62
CA GLN A 638 -34.68 37.72 -19.11
C GLN A 638 -35.68 37.44 -20.25
N ARG A 639 -35.80 38.32 -21.25
CA ARG A 639 -36.66 38.09 -22.43
C ARG A 639 -36.20 36.92 -23.29
N LEU A 640 -34.90 36.77 -23.50
CA LEU A 640 -34.32 35.66 -24.27
C LEU A 640 -34.41 34.33 -23.50
N PHE A 641 -34.17 34.31 -22.18
CA PHE A 641 -34.42 33.10 -21.37
C PHE A 641 -35.91 32.73 -21.32
N GLN A 642 -36.83 33.69 -21.29
CA GLN A 642 -38.27 33.41 -21.47
C GLN A 642 -38.51 32.74 -22.83
N ALA A 643 -38.01 33.32 -23.92
CA ALA A 643 -38.15 32.75 -25.26
C ALA A 643 -37.52 31.35 -25.39
N ALA A 644 -36.43 31.08 -24.68
CA ALA A 644 -35.77 29.78 -24.65
C ALA A 644 -36.55 28.72 -23.85
N MET A 645 -37.21 29.10 -22.75
CA MET A 645 -38.08 28.21 -21.96
C MET A 645 -39.47 27.99 -22.57
N THR A 646 -39.91 28.88 -23.46
CA THR A 646 -41.30 28.91 -23.94
C THR A 646 -41.46 28.20 -25.27
N ASP A 647 -42.40 27.26 -25.33
CA ASP A 647 -42.91 26.69 -26.58
C ASP A 647 -44.05 27.58 -27.12
N PRO A 648 -43.88 28.31 -28.24
CA PRO A 648 -44.91 29.23 -28.73
C PRO A 648 -46.18 28.53 -29.23
N THR A 649 -46.16 27.21 -29.43
CA THR A 649 -47.35 26.43 -29.81
C THR A 649 -48.27 26.17 -28.62
N LYS A 650 -47.73 26.21 -27.39
CA LYS A 650 -48.47 25.98 -26.14
C LYS A 650 -49.02 27.25 -25.49
N LEU A 651 -48.59 28.43 -25.95
CA LEU A 651 -49.08 29.72 -25.46
C LEU A 651 -50.56 29.94 -25.84
N ALA A 652 -51.38 30.30 -24.86
CA ALA A 652 -52.78 30.63 -25.07
C ALA A 652 -52.95 31.96 -25.84
N GLY A 653 -54.00 32.03 -26.66
CA GLY A 653 -54.27 33.18 -27.54
C GLY A 653 -53.47 33.16 -28.84
N ALA A 654 -54.09 33.71 -29.90
CA ALA A 654 -53.40 33.96 -31.16
C ALA A 654 -52.41 35.14 -30.99
N ALA A 655 -51.42 35.22 -31.88
CA ALA A 655 -50.69 36.47 -32.07
C ALA A 655 -51.67 37.58 -32.47
N LYS A 656 -51.37 38.83 -32.08
CA LYS A 656 -52.11 40.00 -32.53
C LYS A 656 -52.19 40.00 -34.06
N ASP A 657 -53.35 40.36 -34.59
CA ASP A 657 -53.67 40.36 -36.02
C ASP A 657 -53.62 38.98 -36.72
N GLY A 658 -53.55 37.87 -35.97
CA GLY A 658 -53.84 36.51 -36.46
C GLY A 658 -52.72 35.82 -37.24
N GLN A 659 -51.50 36.33 -37.18
CA GLN A 659 -50.33 35.83 -37.90
C GLN A 659 -49.95 34.38 -37.53
N LYS A 660 -49.48 33.62 -38.51
CA LYS A 660 -49.04 32.23 -38.38
C LYS A 660 -47.53 32.15 -38.10
N PRO A 661 -47.02 31.03 -37.56
CA PRO A 661 -45.58 30.83 -37.37
C PRO A 661 -44.74 30.98 -38.65
N ALA A 662 -45.28 30.61 -39.82
CA ALA A 662 -44.62 30.81 -41.11
C ALA A 662 -44.48 32.29 -41.49
N ASP A 663 -45.49 33.11 -41.19
CA ASP A 663 -45.48 34.55 -41.45
C ASP A 663 -44.40 35.25 -40.58
N ILE A 664 -44.26 34.78 -39.32
CA ILE A 664 -43.20 35.23 -38.39
C ILE A 664 -41.82 34.82 -38.92
N ALA A 665 -41.64 33.55 -39.30
CA ALA A 665 -40.36 33.04 -39.79
C ALA A 665 -39.91 33.77 -41.08
N GLN A 666 -40.83 34.03 -42.00
CA GLN A 666 -40.55 34.76 -43.23
C GLN A 666 -40.14 36.22 -42.96
N ALA A 667 -40.81 36.90 -42.02
CA ALA A 667 -40.48 38.28 -41.64
C ALA A 667 -39.14 38.38 -40.89
N VAL A 668 -38.85 37.41 -40.00
CA VAL A 668 -37.56 37.27 -39.32
C VAL A 668 -36.43 37.00 -40.32
N GLN A 669 -36.65 36.12 -41.29
CA GLN A 669 -35.69 35.86 -42.37
C GLN A 669 -35.35 37.16 -43.13
N SER A 670 -36.37 37.84 -43.67
CA SER A 670 -36.16 39.06 -44.48
C SER A 670 -35.56 40.24 -43.73
N SER A 671 -35.86 40.36 -42.42
CA SER A 671 -35.45 41.52 -41.61
C SER A 671 -34.16 41.32 -40.83
N ILE A 672 -33.73 40.07 -40.61
CA ILE A 672 -32.56 39.75 -39.77
C ILE A 672 -31.53 38.89 -40.51
N MET A 673 -31.94 37.87 -41.26
CA MET A 673 -31.04 36.82 -41.77
C MET A 673 -30.71 36.91 -43.27
N ASP A 674 -31.40 37.77 -44.02
CA ASP A 674 -31.11 38.02 -45.44
C ASP A 674 -29.78 38.77 -45.65
N GLN A 675 -29.26 38.71 -46.88
CA GLN A 675 -27.97 39.29 -47.24
C GLN A 675 -27.88 40.79 -46.93
N GLY A 676 -26.81 41.20 -46.23
CA GLY A 676 -26.59 42.58 -45.79
C GLY A 676 -27.36 42.99 -44.54
N GLN A 677 -28.22 42.12 -43.97
CA GLN A 677 -28.87 42.36 -42.68
C GLN A 677 -27.95 42.02 -41.50
N ILE A 678 -28.39 42.37 -40.29
CA ILE A 678 -27.62 42.22 -39.05
C ILE A 678 -27.17 40.78 -38.77
N GLY A 679 -27.99 39.78 -39.04
CA GLY A 679 -27.66 38.35 -38.87
C GLY A 679 -26.64 37.85 -39.89
N ASP A 680 -26.74 38.26 -41.17
CA ASP A 680 -25.70 37.99 -42.16
C ASP A 680 -24.35 38.56 -41.72
N ILE A 681 -24.33 39.78 -41.18
CA ILE A 681 -23.11 40.41 -40.66
C ILE A 681 -22.60 39.67 -39.40
N TYR A 682 -23.47 39.38 -38.43
CA TYR A 682 -23.15 38.78 -37.13
C TYR A 682 -22.68 37.32 -37.20
N TYR A 683 -23.31 36.50 -38.03
CA TYR A 683 -22.96 35.07 -38.18
C TYR A 683 -22.01 34.81 -39.36
N GLY A 684 -21.88 35.71 -40.33
CA GLY A 684 -21.06 35.48 -41.52
C GLY A 684 -21.80 34.82 -42.70
N LEU A 685 -23.13 34.81 -42.73
CA LEU A 685 -23.93 33.92 -43.59
C LEU A 685 -23.57 33.95 -45.08
N SER A 686 -23.27 35.12 -45.64
CA SER A 686 -22.90 35.23 -47.06
C SER A 686 -21.66 34.42 -47.43
N ASN A 687 -20.66 34.37 -46.54
CA ASN A 687 -19.27 33.94 -46.83
C ASN A 687 -18.74 32.86 -45.87
N GLY A 688 -19.53 32.45 -44.88
CA GLY A 688 -19.09 31.65 -43.72
C GLY A 688 -19.35 30.15 -43.83
N THR A 689 -18.99 29.44 -42.76
CA THR A 689 -18.94 27.97 -42.69
C THR A 689 -20.30 27.31 -42.40
N ALA A 690 -20.32 25.98 -42.40
CA ALA A 690 -21.50 25.21 -41.98
C ALA A 690 -21.90 25.52 -40.52
N ASP A 691 -20.92 25.71 -39.62
CA ASP A 691 -21.16 25.96 -38.19
C ASP A 691 -21.76 27.34 -37.95
N ASN A 692 -21.35 28.34 -38.74
CA ASN A 692 -21.95 29.68 -38.76
C ASN A 692 -23.44 29.61 -39.12
N TYR A 693 -23.82 28.72 -40.05
CA TYR A 693 -25.23 28.43 -40.37
C TYR A 693 -25.96 27.68 -39.24
N THR A 694 -25.33 26.69 -38.60
CA THR A 694 -25.91 25.99 -37.45
C THR A 694 -26.21 26.94 -36.29
N ARG A 695 -25.29 27.85 -35.97
CA ARG A 695 -25.48 28.90 -34.95
C ARG A 695 -26.65 29.83 -35.30
N ALA A 696 -26.73 30.28 -36.55
CA ALA A 696 -27.82 31.13 -37.02
C ALA A 696 -29.19 30.42 -37.06
N GLN A 697 -29.25 29.12 -37.39
CA GLN A 697 -30.50 28.33 -37.35
C GLN A 697 -31.03 28.18 -35.93
N ARG A 698 -30.14 27.86 -34.98
CA ARG A 698 -30.46 27.79 -33.55
C ARG A 698 -30.98 29.12 -33.02
N ASP A 699 -30.29 30.22 -33.35
CA ASP A 699 -30.68 31.55 -32.87
C ASP A 699 -31.93 32.07 -33.61
N SER A 700 -32.16 31.69 -34.88
CA SER A 700 -33.43 31.93 -35.58
C SER A 700 -34.62 31.32 -34.83
N LYS A 701 -34.46 30.12 -34.25
CA LYS A 701 -35.50 29.52 -33.40
C LYS A 701 -35.76 30.34 -32.12
N LEU A 702 -34.71 30.83 -31.47
CA LEU A 702 -34.82 31.74 -30.31
C LEU A 702 -35.53 33.06 -30.69
N ILE A 703 -35.16 33.65 -31.83
CA ILE A 703 -35.74 34.89 -32.35
C ILE A 703 -37.24 34.70 -32.65
N ASN A 704 -37.60 33.63 -33.37
CA ASN A 704 -38.99 33.31 -33.69
C ASN A 704 -39.84 33.11 -32.42
N ASN A 705 -39.31 32.46 -31.39
CA ASN A 705 -39.97 32.35 -30.09
C ASN A 705 -40.19 33.74 -29.45
N ALA A 706 -39.15 34.59 -29.43
CA ALA A 706 -39.19 35.90 -28.79
C ALA A 706 -40.12 36.90 -29.50
N VAL A 707 -40.11 36.92 -30.85
CA VAL A 707 -41.03 37.75 -31.67
C VAL A 707 -42.47 37.33 -31.42
N ASN A 708 -42.75 36.03 -31.37
CA ASN A 708 -44.09 35.50 -31.11
C ASN A 708 -44.63 35.89 -29.71
N ILE A 709 -43.77 35.87 -28.68
CA ILE A 709 -44.11 36.37 -27.34
C ILE A 709 -44.44 37.88 -27.37
N ARG A 710 -43.62 38.69 -28.05
CA ARG A 710 -43.85 40.15 -28.18
C ARG A 710 -45.13 40.50 -28.92
N LEU A 711 -45.45 39.79 -30.01
CA LEU A 711 -46.72 39.91 -30.74
C LEU A 711 -47.93 39.59 -29.85
N ARG A 712 -47.84 38.56 -29.00
CA ARG A 712 -48.88 38.22 -28.01
C ARG A 712 -48.97 39.24 -26.86
N ASN A 713 -47.87 39.89 -26.50
CA ASN A 713 -47.83 40.99 -25.54
C ASN A 713 -48.34 42.34 -26.13
N GLY A 714 -48.61 42.40 -27.44
CA GLY A 714 -49.31 43.50 -28.08
C GLY A 714 -48.47 44.39 -29.01
N GLU A 715 -47.19 44.09 -29.20
CA GLU A 715 -46.30 44.77 -30.17
C GLU A 715 -46.75 44.48 -31.62
N THR A 716 -46.35 45.33 -32.59
CA THR A 716 -46.44 45.00 -34.03
C THR A 716 -45.28 44.10 -34.47
N MET A 717 -45.34 43.55 -35.69
CA MET A 717 -44.23 42.75 -36.25
C MET A 717 -42.91 43.53 -36.24
N ASP A 718 -42.91 44.75 -36.77
CA ASP A 718 -41.68 45.57 -36.87
C ASP A 718 -41.12 45.92 -35.48
N GLN A 719 -42.00 46.23 -34.52
CA GLN A 719 -41.61 46.47 -33.12
C GLN A 719 -41.03 45.21 -32.47
N ALA A 720 -41.66 44.06 -32.71
CA ALA A 720 -41.23 42.79 -32.15
C ALA A 720 -39.87 42.35 -32.73
N ILE A 721 -39.69 42.44 -34.05
CA ILE A 721 -38.42 42.15 -34.74
C ILE A 721 -37.32 43.11 -34.25
N ALA A 722 -37.55 44.42 -34.23
CA ALA A 722 -36.56 45.39 -33.77
C ALA A 722 -36.20 45.17 -32.28
N GLY A 723 -37.19 44.85 -31.45
CA GLY A 723 -37.02 44.53 -30.04
C GLY A 723 -36.16 43.30 -29.80
N VAL A 724 -36.39 42.20 -30.54
CA VAL A 724 -35.58 40.97 -30.43
C VAL A 724 -34.19 41.15 -31.02
N THR A 725 -34.08 41.90 -32.11
CA THR A 725 -32.79 42.28 -32.71
C THR A 725 -31.91 42.99 -31.70
N LYS A 726 -32.47 44.00 -31.00
CA LYS A 726 -31.77 44.70 -29.91
C LYS A 726 -31.49 43.81 -28.70
N ASP A 727 -32.40 42.91 -28.33
CA ASP A 727 -32.17 41.97 -27.23
C ASP A 727 -30.97 41.04 -27.51
N LEU A 728 -30.91 40.47 -28.72
CA LEU A 728 -29.93 39.45 -29.09
C LEU A 728 -28.56 40.01 -29.47
N TYR A 729 -28.51 41.04 -30.33
CA TYR A 729 -27.25 41.60 -30.86
C TYR A 729 -26.79 42.85 -30.11
N GLY A 730 -27.63 43.46 -29.27
CA GLY A 730 -27.39 44.73 -28.60
C GLY A 730 -27.88 45.95 -29.39
N ASP A 731 -27.64 47.14 -28.86
CA ASP A 731 -28.04 48.41 -29.48
C ASP A 731 -27.02 48.82 -30.57
N VAL A 732 -27.10 48.16 -31.72
CA VAL A 732 -26.16 48.29 -32.84
C VAL A 732 -26.88 48.59 -34.16
N GLN A 733 -26.19 49.31 -35.03
CA GLN A 733 -26.56 49.62 -36.41
C GLN A 733 -25.66 48.87 -37.39
N VAL A 734 -26.24 48.47 -38.53
CA VAL A 734 -25.53 47.83 -39.64
C VAL A 734 -24.78 48.87 -40.46
N VAL A 735 -23.50 48.61 -40.72
CA VAL A 735 -22.68 49.34 -41.67
C VAL A 735 -22.26 48.35 -42.76
N ASN A 736 -22.78 48.56 -43.97
CA ASN A 736 -22.47 47.77 -45.15
C ASN A 736 -22.05 48.73 -46.27
N GLN A 737 -20.75 48.97 -46.38
CA GLN A 737 -20.11 49.92 -47.28
C GLN A 737 -18.81 49.32 -47.85
N PRO A 738 -18.19 49.91 -48.88
CA PRO A 738 -16.86 49.51 -49.33
C PRO A 738 -15.88 49.43 -48.15
N HIS A 739 -15.15 48.31 -48.07
CA HIS A 739 -14.23 47.94 -46.99
C HIS A 739 -14.83 47.75 -45.58
N ALA A 740 -16.15 47.86 -45.36
CA ALA A 740 -16.75 47.68 -44.03
C ALA A 740 -18.10 46.94 -44.08
N GLN A 741 -18.14 45.71 -43.56
CA GLN A 741 -19.36 44.94 -43.29
C GLN A 741 -19.41 44.65 -41.79
N ILE A 742 -19.76 45.67 -41.00
CA ILE A 742 -19.61 45.68 -39.55
C ILE A 742 -20.90 46.08 -38.84
N LEU A 743 -21.01 45.69 -37.57
CA LEU A 743 -21.92 46.28 -36.60
C LEU A 743 -21.18 47.38 -35.85
N VAL A 744 -21.85 48.51 -35.64
CA VAL A 744 -21.39 49.66 -34.85
C VAL A 744 -22.46 49.98 -33.80
N PRO A 745 -22.11 50.25 -32.53
CA PRO A 745 -23.07 50.73 -31.54
C PRO A 745 -23.84 51.97 -32.01
N THR A 746 -25.13 52.07 -31.72
CA THR A 746 -25.97 53.20 -32.16
C THR A 746 -25.58 54.54 -31.50
N ASN A 747 -24.75 54.51 -30.46
CA ASN A 747 -24.15 55.68 -29.81
C ASN A 747 -22.74 56.06 -30.33
N GLN A 748 -22.19 55.32 -31.30
CA GLN A 748 -20.94 55.67 -32.00
C GLN A 748 -21.25 56.21 -33.41
N ASP A 749 -20.39 57.10 -33.92
CA ASP A 749 -20.43 57.53 -35.32
C ASP A 749 -19.81 56.45 -36.23
N PRO A 750 -20.55 55.86 -37.17
CA PRO A 750 -20.00 54.92 -38.15
C PRO A 750 -18.84 55.49 -38.96
N SER A 751 -18.86 56.79 -39.26
CA SER A 751 -17.86 57.46 -40.10
C SER A 751 -16.46 57.41 -39.47
N ALA A 752 -16.38 57.64 -38.15
CA ALA A 752 -15.15 57.51 -37.37
C ALA A 752 -14.62 56.06 -37.34
N VAL A 753 -15.51 55.06 -37.20
CA VAL A 753 -15.14 53.64 -37.20
C VAL A 753 -14.60 53.21 -38.58
N ILE A 754 -15.31 53.58 -39.66
CA ILE A 754 -14.88 53.32 -41.05
C ILE A 754 -13.53 53.97 -41.32
N ALA A 755 -13.33 55.25 -40.94
CA ALA A 755 -12.07 55.95 -41.15
C ALA A 755 -10.90 55.28 -40.40
N GLY A 756 -11.13 54.81 -39.17
CA GLY A 756 -10.16 54.02 -38.41
C GLY A 756 -9.79 52.69 -39.07
N LEU A 757 -10.77 52.01 -39.68
CA LEU A 757 -10.55 50.76 -40.41
C LEU A 757 -9.86 50.98 -41.76
N SER A 758 -10.21 52.03 -42.51
CA SER A 758 -9.48 52.42 -43.72
C SER A 758 -8.00 52.73 -43.43
N ALA A 759 -7.69 53.32 -42.27
CA ALA A 759 -6.31 53.53 -41.82
C ALA A 759 -5.54 52.23 -41.51
N LYS A 760 -6.22 51.07 -41.40
CA LYS A 760 -5.61 49.75 -41.22
C LYS A 760 -5.33 49.00 -42.53
N LEU A 761 -5.80 49.48 -43.69
CA LEU A 761 -5.51 48.85 -44.99
C LEU A 761 -3.99 48.68 -45.29
N PRO A 762 -3.06 49.56 -44.87
CA PRO A 762 -1.63 49.31 -45.01
C PRO A 762 -1.09 48.16 -44.15
N GLU A 763 -1.70 47.90 -42.99
CA GLU A 763 -1.36 46.75 -42.14
C GLU A 763 -1.90 45.45 -42.76
N VAL A 764 -3.10 45.49 -43.35
CA VAL A 764 -3.65 44.39 -44.18
C VAL A 764 -2.77 44.10 -45.39
N GLU A 765 -2.29 45.14 -46.09
CA GLU A 765 -1.37 44.98 -47.21
C GLU A 765 -0.06 44.30 -46.78
N GLN A 766 0.52 44.73 -45.66
CA GLN A 766 1.75 44.12 -45.14
C GLN A 766 1.53 42.66 -44.70
N ALA A 767 0.38 42.34 -44.13
CA ALA A 767 0.02 40.96 -43.79
C ALA A 767 -0.09 40.08 -45.06
N LEU A 768 -0.84 40.52 -46.07
CA LEU A 768 -0.96 39.82 -47.36
C LEU A 768 0.40 39.64 -48.05
N ARG A 769 1.27 40.66 -48.01
CA ARG A 769 2.65 40.58 -48.51
C ARG A 769 3.52 39.58 -47.75
N THR A 770 3.22 39.34 -46.46
CA THR A 770 3.96 38.39 -45.61
C THR A 770 3.45 36.96 -45.82
N ALA A 771 2.13 36.76 -45.89
CA ALA A 771 1.52 35.44 -46.14
C ALA A 771 1.86 34.86 -47.53
N ILE A 772 2.18 35.71 -48.51
CA ILE A 772 2.55 35.29 -49.88
C ILE A 772 4.08 35.38 -50.10
N ALA A 773 4.87 35.78 -49.09
CA ALA A 773 6.32 35.71 -49.18
C ALA A 773 6.79 34.25 -49.20
N PRO A 774 7.75 33.86 -50.07
CA PRO A 774 8.30 32.51 -50.04
C PRO A 774 9.00 32.26 -48.69
N PRO A 775 8.81 31.09 -48.07
CA PRO A 775 9.31 30.81 -46.72
C PRO A 775 10.83 31.00 -46.63
N GLY A 776 11.30 31.55 -45.52
CA GLY A 776 12.71 31.80 -45.29
C GLY A 776 13.52 30.52 -45.07
N PRO A 777 14.85 30.55 -45.28
CA PRO A 777 15.74 29.42 -44.97
C PRO A 777 15.93 29.18 -43.46
N ALA A 778 15.27 29.94 -42.59
CA ALA A 778 15.39 29.92 -41.15
C ALA A 778 14.04 30.25 -40.49
N PRO A 779 13.79 29.81 -39.23
CA PRO A 779 12.62 30.23 -38.46
C PRO A 779 12.53 31.75 -38.30
N LEU A 780 11.30 32.27 -38.22
CA LEU A 780 11.01 33.69 -38.02
C LEU A 780 10.64 33.97 -36.56
N GLY A 781 11.19 35.04 -35.99
CA GLY A 781 10.85 35.53 -34.65
C GLY A 781 11.97 35.40 -33.61
N PRO A 782 11.74 35.89 -32.37
CA PRO A 782 12.65 35.71 -31.25
C PRO A 782 12.59 34.26 -30.75
N ILE A 783 13.74 33.67 -30.44
CA ILE A 783 13.88 32.24 -30.16
C ILE A 783 14.18 32.04 -28.67
N PRO A 784 13.27 31.43 -27.88
CA PRO A 784 13.45 31.26 -26.44
C PRO A 784 14.78 30.55 -26.10
N GLY A 785 15.50 31.09 -25.12
CA GLY A 785 16.78 30.54 -24.67
C GLY A 785 17.93 30.63 -25.68
N GLN A 786 17.77 31.25 -26.85
CA GLN A 786 18.90 31.47 -27.77
C GLN A 786 19.79 32.60 -27.27
N SER A 787 21.01 32.26 -26.87
CA SER A 787 22.02 33.20 -26.38
C SER A 787 22.98 33.69 -27.47
N GLU A 788 23.20 32.90 -28.53
CA GLU A 788 23.97 33.31 -29.72
C GLU A 788 23.34 32.75 -31.01
N PRO A 789 23.03 33.59 -32.01
CA PRO A 789 22.51 33.13 -33.31
C PRO A 789 23.51 32.25 -34.08
N GLY A 790 23.01 31.37 -34.94
CA GLY A 790 23.84 30.58 -35.85
C GLY A 790 24.63 31.42 -36.86
N ASN A 791 25.83 30.97 -37.19
CA ASN A 791 26.76 31.66 -38.09
C ASN A 791 26.90 31.00 -39.48
N ILE A 792 26.04 30.04 -39.78
CA ILE A 792 26.00 29.27 -41.03
C ILE A 792 25.00 29.89 -42.01
N ASP A 793 25.39 30.02 -43.28
CA ASP A 793 24.47 30.42 -44.36
C ASP A 793 23.46 29.30 -44.67
N LEU A 794 22.28 29.42 -44.08
CA LEU A 794 21.18 28.46 -44.22
C LEU A 794 20.58 28.42 -45.64
N ALA A 795 20.78 29.45 -46.47
CA ALA A 795 20.28 29.49 -47.85
C ALA A 795 21.16 28.70 -48.84
N LYS A 796 22.36 28.29 -48.41
CA LYS A 796 23.36 27.57 -49.23
C LYS A 796 23.70 26.16 -48.68
N ARG A 797 22.84 25.58 -47.84
CA ARG A 797 23.07 24.25 -47.25
C ARG A 797 23.10 23.14 -48.33
N PRO A 798 23.98 22.13 -48.21
CA PRO A 798 23.95 20.94 -49.07
C PRO A 798 22.67 20.13 -48.88
N VAL A 799 22.03 19.75 -49.98
CA VAL A 799 20.76 19.00 -49.98
C VAL A 799 21.06 17.50 -49.99
N VAL A 800 20.85 16.82 -48.85
CA VAL A 800 21.04 15.35 -48.75
C VAL A 800 19.74 14.64 -49.10
N LYS A 801 19.82 13.57 -49.90
CA LYS A 801 18.69 12.69 -50.19
C LYS A 801 18.76 11.42 -49.37
N ASN A 802 17.66 11.05 -48.74
CA ASN A 802 17.50 9.80 -48.00
C ASN A 802 17.19 8.63 -48.95
N ALA A 803 17.33 7.39 -48.46
CA ALA A 803 17.15 6.18 -49.25
C ALA A 803 15.69 5.92 -49.70
N ASP A 804 14.72 6.58 -49.06
CA ASP A 804 13.29 6.58 -49.40
C ASP A 804 12.91 7.64 -50.46
N GLY A 805 13.87 8.45 -50.91
CA GLY A 805 13.66 9.55 -51.84
C GLY A 805 13.27 10.89 -51.18
N THR A 806 13.08 10.93 -49.86
CA THR A 806 12.89 12.19 -49.12
C THR A 806 14.19 13.00 -49.05
N ILE A 807 14.07 14.25 -48.62
CA ILE A 807 15.20 15.20 -48.54
C ILE A 807 15.45 15.55 -47.06
N SER A 808 16.69 15.38 -46.61
CA SER A 808 17.20 15.95 -45.36
C SER A 808 18.07 17.17 -45.68
N THR A 809 17.48 18.36 -45.63
CA THR A 809 18.18 19.65 -45.87
C THR A 809 18.99 20.13 -44.67
N VAL A 810 18.47 19.92 -43.45
CA VAL A 810 19.25 20.04 -42.21
C VAL A 810 19.04 18.79 -41.35
N ARG A 811 20.17 18.26 -40.88
CA ARG A 811 20.29 17.40 -39.70
C ARG A 811 21.28 18.07 -38.75
N SER A 812 21.04 17.95 -37.46
CA SER A 812 21.83 18.57 -36.39
C SER A 812 21.85 17.70 -35.15
N MET A 813 22.79 18.01 -34.26
CA MET A 813 22.90 17.50 -32.89
C MET A 813 23.30 18.67 -31.99
N SER A 814 23.09 18.58 -30.68
CA SER A 814 23.61 19.54 -29.72
C SER A 814 24.44 18.88 -28.62
N PHE A 815 25.30 19.67 -27.99
CA PHE A 815 26.12 19.25 -26.85
C PHE A 815 26.38 20.44 -25.92
N GLU A 816 26.65 20.15 -24.64
CA GLU A 816 27.00 21.17 -23.65
C GLU A 816 28.49 21.50 -23.70
N GLU A 817 28.81 22.79 -23.76
CA GLU A 817 30.17 23.34 -23.62
C GLU A 817 30.11 24.76 -23.02
N ASP A 818 30.99 25.06 -22.07
CA ASP A 818 31.03 26.32 -21.30
C ASP A 818 29.68 26.75 -20.66
N GLY A 819 28.83 25.79 -20.30
CA GLY A 819 27.50 26.06 -19.74
C GLY A 819 26.48 26.57 -20.77
N LYS A 820 26.71 26.29 -22.06
CA LYS A 820 25.78 26.52 -23.16
C LYS A 820 25.57 25.25 -23.97
N GLU A 821 24.35 25.09 -24.48
CA GLU A 821 24.01 24.03 -25.41
C GLU A 821 24.30 24.49 -26.85
N ILE A 822 25.25 23.87 -27.53
CA ILE A 822 25.74 24.30 -28.86
C ILE A 822 25.15 23.39 -29.95
N LEU A 823 24.23 23.93 -30.75
CA LEU A 823 23.60 23.19 -31.86
C LEU A 823 24.49 23.22 -33.11
N VAL A 824 24.90 22.05 -33.61
CA VAL A 824 25.84 21.89 -34.73
C VAL A 824 25.28 20.97 -35.82
N PRO A 825 25.66 21.17 -37.11
CA PRO A 825 25.12 20.37 -38.21
C PRO A 825 25.82 19.01 -38.33
N THR A 826 25.05 17.91 -38.42
CA THR A 826 25.56 16.58 -38.77
C THR A 826 25.67 16.36 -40.29
N VAL A 827 25.62 17.44 -41.08
CA VAL A 827 25.91 17.45 -42.52
C VAL A 827 27.03 18.44 -42.80
N SER A 828 28.15 17.94 -43.32
CA SER A 828 29.35 18.72 -43.64
C SER A 828 29.12 19.71 -44.80
N PRO A 829 30.00 20.72 -44.99
CA PRO A 829 29.92 21.64 -46.13
C PRO A 829 30.02 20.96 -47.51
N ASP A 830 30.63 19.78 -47.61
CA ASP A 830 30.69 18.95 -48.82
C ASP A 830 29.56 17.90 -48.90
N GLY A 831 28.53 18.00 -48.06
CA GLY A 831 27.27 17.24 -48.16
C GLY A 831 27.31 15.81 -47.64
N LYS A 832 28.29 15.45 -46.80
CA LYS A 832 28.37 14.14 -46.15
C LYS A 832 27.67 14.16 -44.79
N ILE A 833 27.03 13.06 -44.44
CA ILE A 833 26.54 12.84 -43.07
C ILE A 833 27.75 12.53 -42.17
N LEU A 834 27.82 13.22 -41.04
CA LEU A 834 28.83 13.05 -39.99
C LEU A 834 28.25 12.23 -38.83
N SER A 835 29.11 11.54 -38.07
CA SER A 835 28.74 11.12 -36.71
C SER A 835 28.82 12.29 -35.73
N ASP A 836 28.20 12.16 -34.56
CA ASP A 836 28.09 13.22 -33.56
C ASP A 836 29.47 13.77 -33.15
N GLN A 837 30.42 12.89 -32.83
CA GLN A 837 31.81 13.27 -32.57
C GLN A 837 32.46 14.03 -33.74
N GLN A 838 32.18 13.65 -34.99
CA GLN A 838 32.72 14.36 -36.16
C GLN A 838 32.08 15.75 -36.38
N ALA A 839 30.85 15.96 -35.90
CA ALA A 839 30.20 17.28 -35.90
C ALA A 839 30.79 18.18 -34.80
N ILE A 840 31.08 17.63 -33.61
CA ILE A 840 31.81 18.32 -32.52
C ILE A 840 33.24 18.68 -32.98
N ASP A 841 34.00 17.71 -33.52
CA ASP A 841 35.34 17.93 -34.08
C ASP A 841 35.35 19.02 -35.17
N LEU A 842 34.30 19.06 -36.02
CA LEU A 842 34.15 20.08 -37.05
C LEU A 842 33.84 21.45 -36.44
N TYR A 843 33.01 21.52 -35.40
CA TYR A 843 32.73 22.75 -34.66
C TYR A 843 34.01 23.30 -34.02
N HIS A 844 34.75 22.52 -33.22
CA HIS A 844 36.01 22.95 -32.61
C HIS A 844 37.06 23.42 -33.63
N LYS A 845 37.02 22.86 -34.85
CA LYS A 845 37.92 23.21 -35.95
C LYS A 845 37.51 24.47 -36.73
N THR A 846 36.23 24.86 -36.74
CA THR A 846 35.70 25.88 -37.67
C THR A 846 34.84 26.96 -37.03
N GLY A 847 34.39 26.76 -35.79
CA GLY A 847 33.40 27.59 -35.12
C GLY A 847 31.99 27.55 -35.74
N GLN A 848 31.68 26.63 -36.67
CA GLN A 848 30.39 26.63 -37.38
C GLN A 848 29.26 26.03 -36.53
N HIS A 849 28.28 26.84 -36.15
CA HIS A 849 27.10 26.43 -35.38
C HIS A 849 25.79 27.01 -35.91
N LEU A 850 24.68 26.33 -35.57
CA LEU A 850 23.31 26.72 -35.87
C LEU A 850 22.71 27.62 -34.77
N GLY A 851 23.30 27.61 -33.57
CA GLY A 851 23.00 28.52 -32.46
C GLY A 851 23.62 28.03 -31.15
N LYS A 852 23.61 28.88 -30.12
CA LYS A 852 23.93 28.48 -28.73
C LYS A 852 22.77 28.82 -27.81
N PHE A 853 22.40 27.88 -26.96
CA PHE A 853 21.16 27.90 -26.19
C PHE A 853 21.41 27.74 -24.69
N ASP A 854 20.43 28.14 -23.89
CA ASP A 854 20.45 28.04 -22.43
C ASP A 854 20.10 26.63 -21.91
N SER A 855 19.61 25.73 -22.78
CA SER A 855 19.31 24.33 -22.44
C SER A 855 19.22 23.41 -23.67
N PRO A 856 19.35 22.07 -23.48
CA PRO A 856 19.03 21.05 -24.50
C PRO A 856 17.66 21.26 -25.16
N GLN A 857 16.61 21.46 -24.35
CA GLN A 857 15.25 21.62 -24.86
C GLN A 857 15.11 22.81 -25.83
N ALA A 858 15.75 23.94 -25.53
CA ALA A 858 15.71 25.11 -26.42
C ALA A 858 16.49 24.87 -27.73
N ALA A 859 17.55 24.06 -27.70
CA ALA A 859 18.27 23.64 -28.90
C ALA A 859 17.46 22.65 -29.75
N ASP A 860 16.77 21.69 -29.14
CA ASP A 860 15.89 20.73 -29.82
C ASP A 860 14.67 21.42 -30.47
N GLU A 861 13.99 22.31 -29.73
CA GLU A 861 12.85 23.09 -30.25
C GLU A 861 13.26 23.94 -31.47
N TYR A 862 14.43 24.58 -31.42
CA TYR A 862 14.97 25.30 -32.57
C TYR A 862 15.40 24.37 -33.72
N ALA A 863 15.99 23.20 -33.42
CA ALA A 863 16.40 22.23 -34.43
C ALA A 863 15.21 21.71 -35.23
N GLN A 864 14.08 21.44 -34.56
CA GLN A 864 12.83 21.06 -35.24
C GLN A 864 12.28 22.21 -36.09
N ALA A 865 12.13 23.41 -35.54
CA ALA A 865 11.63 24.57 -36.30
C ALA A 865 12.50 24.89 -37.52
N LEU A 866 13.83 24.76 -37.40
CA LEU A 866 14.78 24.92 -38.50
C LEU A 866 14.64 23.82 -39.56
N HIS A 867 14.40 22.57 -39.15
CA HIS A 867 14.15 21.46 -40.07
C HIS A 867 12.87 21.71 -40.90
N GLU A 868 11.80 22.16 -40.25
CA GLU A 868 10.51 22.48 -40.91
C GLU A 868 10.64 23.65 -41.89
N ALA A 869 11.27 24.76 -41.48
CA ALA A 869 11.54 25.90 -42.37
C ALA A 869 12.41 25.49 -43.57
N GLN A 870 13.42 24.64 -43.37
CA GLN A 870 14.28 24.12 -44.44
C GLN A 870 13.57 23.13 -45.37
N ALA A 871 12.60 22.36 -44.89
CA ALA A 871 11.76 21.51 -45.74
C ALA A 871 10.89 22.38 -46.67
N GLN A 872 10.26 23.43 -46.13
CA GLN A 872 9.44 24.37 -46.89
C GLN A 872 10.26 25.18 -47.93
N PHE A 873 11.41 25.73 -47.53
CA PHE A 873 12.28 26.55 -48.38
C PHE A 873 12.78 25.80 -49.63
N TYR A 874 13.15 24.53 -49.50
CA TYR A 874 13.62 23.73 -50.63
C TYR A 874 12.50 23.04 -51.41
N GLY A 875 11.38 22.67 -50.76
CA GLY A 875 10.22 22.07 -51.44
C GLY A 875 9.63 22.99 -52.51
N ASN A 876 9.44 24.27 -52.19
CA ASN A 876 8.83 25.24 -53.09
C ASN A 876 9.71 25.65 -54.29
N ARG A 877 11.03 25.40 -54.25
CA ARG A 877 11.96 25.70 -55.36
C ARG A 877 11.99 24.67 -56.48
N ALA A 878 11.27 23.55 -56.35
CA ALA A 878 11.35 22.42 -57.28
C ALA A 878 10.57 22.59 -58.61
N SER A 879 9.92 23.73 -58.86
CA SER A 879 9.07 23.91 -60.05
C SER A 879 9.05 25.35 -60.59
N GLY A 880 8.64 25.51 -61.86
CA GLY A 880 8.45 26.82 -62.49
C GLY A 880 7.27 27.64 -61.94
N VAL A 881 6.63 27.18 -60.86
CA VAL A 881 5.48 27.82 -60.23
C VAL A 881 5.86 29.15 -59.56
N SER A 882 7.12 29.38 -59.15
CA SER A 882 7.54 30.65 -58.55
C SER A 882 7.18 31.86 -59.42
N ALA A 883 7.46 31.81 -60.74
CA ALA A 883 7.13 32.91 -61.65
C ALA A 883 5.61 33.09 -61.88
N VAL A 884 4.81 32.04 -61.62
CA VAL A 884 3.34 32.09 -61.65
C VAL A 884 2.80 32.69 -60.35
N ILE A 885 3.41 32.36 -59.20
CA ILE A 885 3.12 32.97 -57.91
C ILE A 885 3.46 34.47 -57.96
N ASP A 886 4.64 34.86 -58.44
CA ASP A 886 5.03 36.27 -58.56
C ASP A 886 4.01 37.07 -59.41
N ALA A 887 3.61 36.54 -60.56
CA ALA A 887 2.64 37.16 -61.46
C ALA A 887 1.20 37.20 -60.89
N ALA A 888 0.80 36.17 -60.12
CA ALA A 888 -0.47 36.17 -59.41
C ALA A 888 -0.46 37.19 -58.26
N THR A 889 0.59 37.21 -57.45
CA THR A 889 0.75 38.06 -56.25
C THR A 889 0.68 39.55 -56.60
N GLN A 890 1.32 39.97 -57.70
CA GLN A 890 1.27 41.36 -58.17
C GLN A 890 -0.15 41.84 -58.50
N ASN A 891 -1.06 40.94 -58.88
CA ASN A 891 -2.45 41.27 -59.19
C ASN A 891 -3.42 40.93 -58.04
N HIS A 892 -3.09 39.96 -57.19
CA HIS A 892 -3.97 39.49 -56.13
C HIS A 892 -4.07 40.49 -54.98
N ILE A 893 -2.95 40.96 -54.42
CA ILE A 893 -2.97 41.87 -53.25
C ILE A 893 -3.77 43.17 -53.51
N PRO A 894 -3.58 43.89 -54.65
CA PRO A 894 -4.38 45.08 -54.93
C PRO A 894 -5.88 44.78 -55.10
N ASN A 895 -6.23 43.63 -55.69
CA ASN A 895 -7.62 43.21 -55.86
C ASN A 895 -8.28 42.83 -54.52
N VAL A 896 -7.56 42.15 -53.62
CA VAL A 896 -8.02 41.83 -52.27
C VAL A 896 -8.27 43.10 -51.46
N LEU A 897 -7.34 44.06 -51.49
CA LEU A 897 -7.51 45.35 -50.82
C LEU A 897 -8.67 46.17 -51.41
N ALA A 898 -8.84 46.18 -52.74
CA ALA A 898 -9.87 46.96 -53.41
C ALA A 898 -11.30 46.42 -53.23
N ASN A 899 -11.48 45.12 -52.98
CA ASN A 899 -12.80 44.48 -52.91
C ASN A 899 -13.12 43.85 -51.54
N GLY A 900 -12.10 43.63 -50.69
CA GLY A 900 -12.23 43.07 -49.35
C GLY A 900 -12.70 44.09 -48.32
N PHE A 901 -13.11 43.57 -47.16
CA PHE A 901 -13.81 44.33 -46.13
C PHE A 901 -13.55 43.83 -44.72
N PHE A 902 -13.60 44.73 -43.76
CA PHE A 902 -13.55 44.38 -42.34
C PHE A 902 -14.89 43.81 -41.86
N ARG A 903 -14.82 42.84 -40.94
CA ARG A 903 -15.92 42.34 -40.10
C ARG A 903 -15.50 42.36 -38.62
N ASN A 904 -16.43 42.53 -37.69
CA ASN A 904 -16.16 42.45 -36.25
C ASN A 904 -15.68 41.03 -35.87
N SER A 905 -14.68 40.91 -35.00
CA SER A 905 -14.29 39.62 -34.41
C SER A 905 -13.63 39.81 -33.05
N GLY A 906 -14.10 39.07 -32.03
CA GLY A 906 -13.56 39.12 -30.67
C GLY A 906 -13.67 40.52 -30.05
N ASP A 907 -12.53 41.18 -29.86
CA ASP A 907 -12.40 42.56 -29.36
C ASP A 907 -11.83 43.54 -30.40
N GLY A 908 -11.90 43.18 -31.69
CA GLY A 908 -11.47 44.01 -32.81
C GLY A 908 -12.16 43.62 -34.12
N TYR A 909 -11.40 43.62 -35.22
CA TYR A 909 -11.90 43.38 -36.57
C TYR A 909 -10.95 42.48 -37.37
N VAL A 910 -11.49 41.61 -38.21
CA VAL A 910 -10.72 40.84 -39.22
C VAL A 910 -11.00 41.41 -40.60
N PHE A 911 -9.99 41.44 -41.49
CA PHE A 911 -10.19 41.77 -42.90
C PHE A 911 -10.47 40.49 -43.69
N ILE A 912 -11.52 40.49 -44.52
CA ILE A 912 -11.93 39.34 -45.34
C ILE A 912 -11.43 39.51 -46.77
N ASP A 913 -10.73 38.50 -47.28
CA ASP A 913 -10.47 38.33 -48.70
C ASP A 913 -11.76 37.92 -49.43
N PRO A 914 -12.26 38.70 -50.40
CA PRO A 914 -13.52 38.43 -51.09
C PRO A 914 -13.42 37.28 -52.11
N TYR A 915 -12.22 36.80 -52.44
CA TYR A 915 -12.00 35.72 -53.42
C TYR A 915 -11.92 34.35 -52.76
N THR A 916 -11.37 34.24 -51.54
CA THR A 916 -11.37 33.01 -50.74
C THR A 916 -12.50 32.96 -49.70
N GLY A 917 -13.06 34.10 -49.31
CA GLY A 917 -14.00 34.24 -48.20
C GLY A 917 -13.35 34.23 -46.82
N MET A 918 -12.03 34.06 -46.75
CA MET A 918 -11.28 33.87 -45.50
C MET A 918 -10.83 35.19 -44.87
N ALA A 919 -10.57 35.16 -43.57
CA ALA A 919 -9.86 36.25 -42.91
C ALA A 919 -8.38 36.26 -43.31
N VAL A 920 -7.78 37.43 -43.46
CA VAL A 920 -6.34 37.60 -43.62
C VAL A 920 -5.63 37.13 -42.35
N SER A 921 -4.75 36.15 -42.52
CA SER A 921 -4.04 35.43 -41.44
C SER A 921 -2.56 35.81 -41.33
N ASP A 922 -1.96 35.41 -40.21
CA ASP A 922 -0.51 35.47 -39.99
C ASP A 922 0.22 34.25 -40.61
N ALA A 923 1.53 34.16 -40.37
CA ALA A 923 2.36 33.06 -40.86
C ALA A 923 2.06 31.69 -40.22
N ASN A 924 1.20 31.64 -39.21
CA ASN A 924 0.73 30.42 -38.51
C ASN A 924 -0.75 30.10 -38.87
N GLU A 925 -1.24 30.67 -39.98
CA GLU A 925 -2.61 30.59 -40.47
C GLU A 925 -3.67 31.17 -39.50
N GLN A 926 -3.29 31.92 -38.47
CA GLN A 926 -4.21 32.51 -37.50
C GLN A 926 -4.79 33.85 -37.99
N PRO A 927 -6.13 34.08 -37.95
CA PRO A 927 -6.75 35.34 -38.36
C PRO A 927 -6.22 36.57 -37.59
N ILE A 928 -5.79 37.61 -38.32
CA ILE A 928 -5.25 38.84 -37.72
C ILE A 928 -6.39 39.73 -37.24
N ILE A 929 -6.42 39.99 -35.92
CA ILE A 929 -7.38 40.92 -35.29
C ILE A 929 -6.79 42.33 -35.26
N PHE A 930 -7.24 43.16 -36.21
CA PHE A 930 -6.95 44.58 -36.27
C PHE A 930 -7.73 45.34 -35.19
N LYS A 931 -7.04 46.13 -34.37
CA LYS A 931 -7.64 46.96 -33.31
C LYS A 931 -7.53 48.44 -33.66
N LEU A 932 -8.60 49.19 -33.38
CA LEU A 932 -8.66 50.64 -33.59
C LEU A 932 -7.98 51.39 -32.45
N SER A 933 -7.53 52.61 -32.72
CA SER A 933 -6.80 53.45 -31.76
C SER A 933 -7.77 54.35 -30.98
N GLY A 934 -7.75 54.27 -29.65
CA GLY A 934 -8.56 55.09 -28.74
C GLY A 934 -9.76 54.34 -28.14
N ASP A 935 -10.57 55.04 -27.34
CA ASP A 935 -11.76 54.48 -26.66
C ASP A 935 -12.96 54.28 -27.62
N ILE A 936 -12.73 53.58 -28.73
CA ILE A 936 -13.75 53.11 -29.67
C ILE A 936 -13.89 51.60 -29.47
N PRO A 937 -14.63 51.13 -28.46
CA PRO A 937 -14.82 49.71 -28.24
C PRO A 937 -15.62 49.13 -29.41
N ALA A 938 -15.04 48.14 -30.08
CA ALA A 938 -15.79 47.27 -30.98
C ALA A 938 -16.93 46.61 -30.18
N PRO A 939 -18.15 46.50 -30.75
CA PRO A 939 -19.17 45.66 -30.15
C PRO A 939 -18.65 44.22 -30.18
N LYS A 940 -18.89 43.44 -29.11
CA LYS A 940 -18.51 42.03 -29.04
C LYS A 940 -19.56 41.18 -29.75
N PRO A 941 -19.33 40.67 -30.98
CA PRO A 941 -20.05 39.50 -31.43
C PRO A 941 -19.61 38.28 -30.61
N GLY A 942 -20.41 37.22 -30.64
CA GLY A 942 -19.87 35.89 -30.32
C GLY A 942 -18.71 35.54 -31.27
N PRO A 943 -17.80 34.63 -30.86
CA PRO A 943 -16.61 34.31 -31.64
C PRO A 943 -17.00 33.81 -33.03
N ILE A 944 -16.40 34.40 -34.07
CA ILE A 944 -16.41 33.81 -35.41
C ILE A 944 -15.37 32.69 -35.38
N THR A 945 -15.81 31.47 -35.13
CA THR A 945 -14.93 30.33 -34.84
C THR A 945 -14.26 29.73 -36.07
N ASP A 946 -14.80 29.97 -37.26
CA ASP A 946 -14.18 29.59 -38.53
C ASP A 946 -14.66 30.52 -39.67
N LEU A 947 -13.79 30.73 -40.66
CA LEU A 947 -14.01 31.51 -41.89
C LEU A 947 -13.39 30.78 -43.11
N GLY A 948 -13.62 29.47 -43.24
CA GLY A 948 -13.22 28.69 -44.42
C GLY A 948 -14.29 27.71 -44.91
N THR A 949 -14.56 27.67 -46.21
CA THR A 949 -15.31 26.56 -46.83
C THR A 949 -14.54 25.93 -47.95
N THR A 950 -14.18 24.66 -47.79
CA THR A 950 -13.77 23.80 -48.91
C THR A 950 -14.94 23.62 -49.89
N GLY A 951 -14.63 23.30 -51.16
CA GLY A 951 -15.67 23.10 -52.19
C GLY A 951 -16.70 22.01 -51.87
N ALA A 952 -16.37 21.07 -50.98
CA ALA A 952 -17.31 20.07 -50.46
C ALA A 952 -18.31 20.68 -49.46
N GLN A 953 -17.81 21.41 -48.45
CA GLN A 953 -18.65 22.15 -47.50
C GLN A 953 -19.57 23.14 -48.22
N GLN A 954 -19.10 23.76 -49.30
CA GLN A 954 -19.90 24.73 -50.07
C GLN A 954 -21.09 24.09 -50.80
N GLN A 955 -21.04 22.80 -51.16
CA GLN A 955 -22.23 22.08 -51.65
C GLN A 955 -23.25 21.84 -50.53
N GLN A 956 -22.77 21.48 -49.34
CA GLN A 956 -23.59 21.27 -48.14
C GLN A 956 -24.25 22.58 -47.67
N LEU A 957 -23.50 23.69 -47.72
CA LEU A 957 -23.98 25.07 -47.51
C LEU A 957 -25.13 25.42 -48.48
N ASN A 958 -24.97 25.09 -49.76
CA ASN A 958 -25.99 25.31 -50.79
C ASN A 958 -27.21 24.38 -50.65
N GLN A 959 -27.09 23.23 -49.99
CA GLN A 959 -28.24 22.40 -49.61
C GLN A 959 -28.98 23.01 -48.41
N MET A 960 -28.25 23.47 -47.38
CA MET A 960 -28.85 24.14 -46.21
C MET A 960 -29.52 25.47 -46.55
N ARG A 961 -28.95 26.26 -47.48
CA ARG A 961 -29.61 27.46 -48.03
C ARG A 961 -30.95 27.13 -48.72
N ARG A 962 -31.12 25.93 -49.30
CA ARG A 962 -32.38 25.49 -49.91
C ARG A 962 -33.39 24.99 -48.87
N SER A 963 -32.94 24.36 -47.78
CA SER A 963 -33.81 23.85 -46.72
C SER A 963 -34.30 24.91 -45.74
N MET A 964 -33.84 26.16 -45.84
CA MET A 964 -34.42 27.32 -45.13
C MET A 964 -35.38 28.15 -46.01
N GLY A 965 -35.56 27.76 -47.28
CA GLY A 965 -36.53 28.35 -48.21
C GLY A 965 -37.79 27.50 -48.40
N GLN A 966 -38.09 26.59 -47.45
CA GLN A 966 -39.25 25.71 -47.38
C GLN A 966 -39.75 25.60 -45.95
#